data_AF-A0A1V5V3S2-F1
#
_entry.id   AF-A0A1V5V3S2-F1
#
_cell.length_a   1.000
_cell.length_b   1.000
_cell.length_c   1.000
_cell.angle_alpha   90.00
_cell.angle_beta   90.00
_cell.angle_gamma   90.00
#
_symmetry.space_group_name_H-M   'P 1'
#
loop_
_entity.id
_entity.type
_entity.pdbx_description
1 polymer ?
#
loop_
_entity_poly.entity_id
_entity_poly.type
_entity_poly.pdbx_seq_one_letter_code
_entity_poly.pdbx_strand_id
1 'polypeptide(L)'
;MVYYYDFESERKLGSWREISRKNGNLLLECEFESEEGEFLLLWDEYRKGAAWEPRILKVNGADAESQDDFHIRNHGIRRSMPFHATAGKNRLTCEIQPRKFKLEEFKMYLLPARPEQKSASGRWKRHPPAPEKYPDAEEFPREGYRNGLGHEVMPGRFGFVKGDGLLDCAMSRFGKVDKMFLCGHPRYLKPFAWAYSLLQEEKEKNARDEIRVNAMSVRWKRNSTSFTYSIASPGIITETTSDSLRISKLEYAGNYQYVLTAGETAALDDFSGDMPENWLLFFGSTEFPDIPLLAVLDRKPRKIEFSRLLTGQLSSIVFHGCSRMVTATPFGFEALDPKSPGDKAFLEDAVRRSRLWSRAFLAFPVGCREFFKTDYSAQKVRIIQEFKYRIFSDDWNTTPLKLAPLPPVLTLCGQALPEGHLDFKFPTKYGKLLGFAGSFSAYTLSMMCTERKYPLRNENSRIPELLGEDLDEYFSFEARFPDNIQSYAYPGAILESYAYACSMINFMPEEKRKFVRDELRKRMPMACDPERKYALLLTDHELLSRTKPGKEDVYRYYMSGDIGKLPMFNLYERREPFTKRSYFLCYFNVSMMLNGGIKDGSREEVAAYPEAFVENDWGIGITFYLLYTSALATGDFSAIEKYWHVIRKIFSYFDIYHDWACMGAGYAEKARTWIEGANFGAFTSFIHMARAVGDTGSCEHAVYLASKMLALCEARFLSAAYFAEQYGVDTWYGNRTFQEEYSPCHNFQYVPKDLNKDRVMPCGISMLTTDAIYPELFESFRKTVPEAHRDMMNRYRKALRSGLNSRNNVEFSYLLVNDALDERIPVPEILKNIALAEQTGRFLQDWHDIHRFENALPKNYLKAQIAAWLEIRKQSLWLENWIGLCVEDAVWRTKEKRAVIRIAATDVRQILCCGIRRTPKAFSFTGKRVSIVEQNPEKLVFSLNGPGILTVDF
;
A
#
# COMPACT_ATOMS: atom_id res chain seq x y z
N MET A 1 12.11 10.86 -1.93
CA MET A 1 12.40 9.98 -3.08
C MET A 1 13.87 9.96 -3.33
N VAL A 2 14.42 8.81 -3.70
CA VAL A 2 15.84 8.64 -3.95
C VAL A 2 16.01 8.29 -5.42
N TYR A 3 16.57 9.23 -6.18
CA TYR A 3 17.18 8.97 -7.48
C TYR A 3 18.69 8.89 -7.33
N TYR A 4 19.31 8.14 -8.24
CA TYR A 4 20.76 8.02 -8.32
C TYR A 4 21.36 8.76 -9.52
N TYR A 5 20.54 9.18 -10.48
CA TYR A 5 20.96 10.14 -11.51
C TYR A 5 21.29 11.51 -10.91
N ASP A 6 22.39 12.11 -11.35
CA ASP A 6 22.83 13.43 -10.92
C ASP A 6 22.19 14.55 -11.76
N PHE A 7 21.06 15.07 -11.28
CA PHE A 7 20.36 16.19 -11.91
C PHE A 7 21.16 17.50 -11.91
N GLU A 8 22.19 17.65 -11.05
CA GLU A 8 22.99 18.88 -11.02
C GLU A 8 24.00 18.94 -12.16
N SER A 9 24.28 17.81 -12.82
CA SER A 9 25.13 17.74 -14.02
C SER A 9 24.46 18.33 -15.28
N GLU A 10 23.14 18.59 -15.25
CA GLU A 10 22.38 19.11 -16.38
C GLU A 10 22.66 20.59 -16.64
N ARG A 11 22.81 20.97 -17.92
CA ARG A 11 23.01 22.38 -18.29
C ARG A 11 21.70 23.16 -18.19
N LYS A 12 21.59 24.01 -17.17
CA LYS A 12 20.40 24.87 -16.93
C LYS A 12 20.38 26.09 -17.86
N LEU A 13 19.26 26.31 -18.54
CA LEU A 13 18.98 27.51 -19.35
C LEU A 13 18.07 28.46 -18.56
N GLY A 14 18.65 29.52 -17.97
CA GLY A 14 17.97 30.37 -16.98
C GLY A 14 17.73 31.84 -17.37
N SER A 15 18.19 32.30 -18.53
CA SER A 15 18.07 33.72 -18.93
C SER A 15 16.92 33.95 -19.91
N TRP A 16 15.68 33.69 -19.46
CA TRP A 16 14.48 33.84 -20.28
C TRP A 16 13.91 35.26 -20.22
N ARG A 17 13.60 35.84 -21.39
CA ARG A 17 12.94 37.16 -21.53
C ARG A 17 11.58 37.03 -22.19
N GLU A 18 10.61 37.80 -21.72
CA GLU A 18 9.32 37.97 -22.40
C GLU A 18 9.52 38.79 -23.68
N ILE A 19 9.10 38.24 -24.82
CA ILE A 19 9.10 38.96 -26.11
C ILE A 19 7.72 39.53 -26.43
N SER A 20 6.66 38.77 -26.12
CA SER A 20 5.29 39.20 -26.39
C SER A 20 4.28 38.47 -25.52
N ARG A 21 3.09 39.06 -25.41
CA ARG A 21 1.94 38.53 -24.69
C ARG A 21 0.70 38.61 -25.57
N LYS A 22 0.01 37.49 -25.78
CA LYS A 22 -1.20 37.41 -26.61
C LYS A 22 -2.22 36.48 -25.98
N ASN A 23 -3.46 36.93 -25.80
CA ASN A 23 -4.56 36.16 -25.21
C ASN A 23 -4.20 35.52 -23.84
N GLY A 24 -3.37 36.21 -23.05
CA GLY A 24 -2.87 35.71 -21.77
C GLY A 24 -1.69 34.76 -21.85
N ASN A 25 -1.31 34.22 -23.03
CA ASN A 25 -0.11 33.43 -23.23
C ASN A 25 1.14 34.33 -23.35
N LEU A 26 2.28 33.79 -22.93
CA LEU A 26 3.59 34.43 -23.03
C LEU A 26 4.46 33.73 -24.07
N LEU A 27 5.10 34.52 -24.93
CA LEU A 27 6.21 34.06 -25.74
C LEU A 27 7.52 34.48 -25.08
N LEU A 28 8.27 33.49 -24.63
CA LEU A 28 9.57 33.65 -23.99
C LEU A 28 10.70 33.31 -24.96
N GLU A 29 11.86 33.87 -24.71
CA GLU A 29 13.10 33.55 -25.40
C GLU A 29 14.28 33.43 -24.48
N CYS A 30 15.17 32.50 -24.80
CA CYS A 30 16.48 32.36 -24.18
C CYS A 30 17.56 32.40 -25.26
N GLU A 31 18.58 33.21 -25.02
CA GLU A 31 19.82 33.18 -25.78
C GLU A 31 20.92 32.59 -24.90
N PHE A 32 21.71 31.67 -25.46
CA PHE A 32 22.84 31.04 -24.75
C PHE A 32 23.94 30.68 -25.73
N GLU A 33 25.18 30.60 -25.24
CA GLU A 33 26.32 30.18 -26.04
C GLU A 33 26.50 28.66 -25.97
N SER A 34 26.85 27.99 -27.06
CA SER A 34 27.13 26.55 -27.04
C SER A 34 28.23 26.21 -28.03
N GLU A 35 28.91 25.09 -27.79
CA GLU A 35 29.63 24.39 -28.84
C GLU A 35 28.63 23.78 -29.83
N GLU A 36 29.10 23.51 -31.05
CA GLU A 36 28.32 22.81 -32.06
C GLU A 36 28.09 21.35 -31.63
N GLY A 37 26.85 20.87 -31.70
CA GLY A 37 26.55 19.49 -31.35
C GLY A 37 25.07 19.18 -31.22
N GLU A 38 24.78 17.89 -31.08
CA GLU A 38 23.43 17.38 -30.84
C GLU A 38 23.12 17.35 -29.34
N PHE A 39 21.96 17.88 -28.98
CA PHE A 39 21.46 17.93 -27.62
C PHE A 39 20.01 17.45 -27.54
N LEU A 40 19.58 17.14 -26.33
CA LEU A 40 18.19 17.02 -25.95
C LEU A 40 17.80 18.25 -25.14
N LEU A 41 16.82 19.00 -25.65
CA LEU A 41 16.18 20.08 -24.91
C LEU A 41 15.08 19.47 -24.03
N LEU A 42 15.18 19.70 -22.73
CA LEU A 42 14.22 19.21 -21.75
C LEU A 42 13.43 20.36 -21.11
N TRP A 43 12.17 20.07 -20.82
CA TRP A 43 11.34 20.92 -19.96
C TRP A 43 10.40 20.11 -19.09
N ASP A 44 10.05 20.69 -17.95
CA ASP A 44 9.20 20.05 -16.96
C ASP A 44 7.74 20.04 -17.43
N GLU A 45 7.08 18.89 -17.28
CA GLU A 45 5.63 18.85 -17.43
C GLU A 45 4.97 19.45 -16.19
N TYR A 46 3.99 20.34 -16.40
CA TYR A 46 3.30 21.02 -15.31
C TYR A 46 2.49 20.03 -14.48
N ARG A 47 2.50 20.20 -13.15
CA ARG A 47 1.68 19.42 -12.24
C ARG A 47 0.24 19.94 -12.25
N LYS A 48 -0.72 19.05 -12.49
CA LYS A 48 -2.16 19.37 -12.33
C LYS A 48 -2.40 19.82 -10.89
N GLY A 49 -2.95 21.03 -10.70
CA GLY A 49 -3.15 21.66 -9.39
C GLY A 49 -2.01 22.56 -8.90
N ALA A 50 -0.81 22.51 -9.50
CA ALA A 50 0.27 23.45 -9.18
C ALA A 50 0.03 24.78 -9.92
N ALA A 51 -0.58 25.73 -9.23
CA ALA A 51 -0.87 27.06 -9.79
C ALA A 51 0.41 27.88 -10.08
N TRP A 52 1.56 27.48 -9.54
CA TRP A 52 2.85 28.15 -9.72
C TRP A 52 3.71 27.55 -10.85
N GLU A 53 3.30 26.48 -11.52
CA GLU A 53 4.04 25.94 -12.68
C GLU A 53 3.38 26.40 -13.99
N PRO A 54 4.13 26.99 -14.94
CA PRO A 54 3.56 27.37 -16.23
C PRO A 54 3.26 26.12 -17.07
N ARG A 55 2.19 26.17 -17.85
CA ARG A 55 1.94 25.14 -18.88
C ARG A 55 2.69 25.54 -20.15
N ILE A 56 3.62 24.72 -20.57
CA ILE A 56 4.35 24.93 -21.83
C ILE A 56 3.46 24.42 -22.98
N LEU A 57 3.18 25.31 -23.93
CA LEU A 57 2.32 25.04 -25.09
C LEU A 57 3.17 24.68 -26.30
N LYS A 58 4.24 25.44 -26.56
CA LYS A 58 5.13 25.20 -27.69
C LYS A 58 6.58 25.47 -27.34
N VAL A 59 7.49 24.75 -27.99
CA VAL A 59 8.94 24.96 -27.91
C VAL A 59 9.47 25.01 -29.34
N ASN A 60 10.13 26.10 -29.72
CA ASN A 60 10.55 26.37 -31.11
C ASN A 60 9.43 26.14 -32.15
N GLY A 61 8.20 26.50 -31.81
CA GLY A 61 7.02 26.33 -32.67
C GLY A 61 6.42 24.91 -32.69
N ALA A 62 7.11 23.90 -32.16
CA ALA A 62 6.59 22.54 -32.02
C ALA A 62 5.62 22.44 -30.84
N ASP A 63 4.54 21.66 -30.99
CA ASP A 63 3.58 21.39 -29.92
C ASP A 63 4.24 20.62 -28.78
N ALA A 64 4.32 21.23 -27.59
CA ALA A 64 5.01 20.64 -26.45
C ALA A 64 4.36 19.34 -25.99
N GLU A 65 3.03 19.21 -26.08
CA GLU A 65 2.32 18.00 -25.65
C GLU A 65 2.51 16.81 -26.60
N SER A 66 3.00 17.04 -27.82
CA SER A 66 3.38 16.01 -28.80
C SER A 66 4.76 15.40 -28.58
N GLN A 67 5.56 16.00 -27.72
CA GLN A 67 6.95 15.59 -27.50
C GLN A 67 7.07 14.46 -26.47
N ASP A 68 8.16 13.71 -26.55
CA ASP A 68 8.43 12.53 -25.73
C ASP A 68 8.45 12.86 -24.24
N ASP A 69 7.78 12.05 -23.42
CA ASP A 69 7.60 12.27 -21.98
C ASP A 69 8.21 11.12 -21.13
N PHE A 70 9.36 10.61 -21.57
CA PHE A 70 10.10 9.51 -20.94
C PHE A 70 11.21 9.97 -19.97
N HIS A 71 11.58 11.25 -20.00
CA HIS A 71 12.60 11.81 -19.12
C HIS A 71 12.07 12.06 -17.70
N ILE A 72 12.94 11.93 -16.70
CA ILE A 72 12.57 12.09 -15.28
C ILE A 72 13.05 13.44 -14.73
N ARG A 73 12.41 13.88 -13.63
CA ARG A 73 12.89 14.94 -12.73
C ARG A 73 12.68 14.52 -11.29
N ASN A 74 13.32 15.23 -10.34
CA ASN A 74 13.17 14.97 -8.89
C ASN A 74 11.71 14.75 -8.44
N HIS A 75 10.74 15.42 -9.07
CA HIS A 75 9.32 15.28 -8.75
C HIS A 75 8.40 15.24 -9.98
N GLY A 76 8.70 14.39 -10.97
CA GLY A 76 7.77 14.11 -12.07
C GLY A 76 8.46 13.68 -13.35
N ILE A 77 7.77 13.87 -14.47
CA ILE A 77 8.30 13.66 -15.81
C ILE A 77 8.68 14.99 -16.47
N ARG A 78 9.58 14.87 -17.44
CA ARG A 78 9.99 15.91 -18.35
C ARG A 78 9.66 15.48 -19.76
N ARG A 79 9.44 16.49 -20.60
CA ARG A 79 9.38 16.31 -22.03
C ARG A 79 10.72 16.62 -22.67
N SER A 80 10.98 16.00 -23.80
CA SER A 80 12.24 16.14 -24.52
C SER A 80 12.02 16.33 -26.01
N MET A 81 12.87 17.16 -26.61
CA MET A 81 12.96 17.37 -28.06
C MET A 81 14.43 17.37 -28.49
N PRO A 82 14.80 16.73 -29.63
CA PRO A 82 16.12 16.89 -30.22
C PRO A 82 16.42 18.36 -30.54
N PHE A 83 17.65 18.79 -30.32
CA PHE A 83 18.11 20.15 -30.56
C PHE A 83 19.55 20.16 -31.07
N HIS A 84 19.75 20.62 -32.29
CA HIS A 84 21.08 20.89 -32.81
C HIS A 84 21.52 22.30 -32.39
N ALA A 85 22.61 22.40 -31.63
CA ALA A 85 23.22 23.67 -31.29
C ALA A 85 24.31 24.01 -32.32
N THR A 86 24.35 25.26 -32.77
CA THR A 86 25.46 25.78 -33.59
C THR A 86 26.55 26.36 -32.70
N ALA A 87 27.81 26.35 -33.13
CA ALA A 87 28.88 27.02 -32.40
C ALA A 87 28.56 28.52 -32.18
N GLY A 88 28.74 28.98 -30.93
CA GLY A 88 28.44 30.35 -30.53
C GLY A 88 27.00 30.54 -30.06
N LYS A 89 26.34 31.63 -30.48
CA LYS A 89 25.07 32.06 -29.91
C LYS A 89 23.88 31.30 -30.51
N ASN A 90 23.12 30.63 -29.66
CA ASN A 90 21.90 29.90 -29.98
C ASN A 90 20.67 30.63 -29.40
N ARG A 91 19.51 30.39 -30.01
CA ARG A 91 18.24 31.04 -29.62
C ARG A 91 17.13 29.99 -29.50
N LEU A 92 16.40 30.03 -28.39
CA LEU A 92 15.22 29.21 -28.15
C LEU A 92 14.00 30.08 -27.91
N THR A 93 12.84 29.61 -28.37
CA THR A 93 11.55 30.24 -28.09
C THR A 93 10.61 29.26 -27.41
N CYS A 94 9.80 29.76 -26.47
CA CYS A 94 8.85 28.96 -25.72
C CYS A 94 7.54 29.72 -25.57
N GLU A 95 6.42 29.14 -26.03
CA GLU A 95 5.09 29.66 -25.76
C GLU A 95 4.55 28.98 -24.50
N ILE A 96 4.19 29.76 -23.48
CA ILE A 96 3.63 29.26 -22.24
C ILE A 96 2.27 29.91 -21.93
N GLN A 97 1.43 29.17 -21.24
CA GLN A 97 0.28 29.72 -20.53
C GLN A 97 0.74 30.05 -19.09
N PRO A 98 0.99 31.33 -18.76
CA PRO A 98 1.40 31.74 -17.43
C PRO A 98 0.28 31.47 -16.42
N ARG A 99 0.70 31.14 -15.20
CA ARG A 99 -0.16 31.04 -14.02
C ARG A 99 0.35 31.99 -12.93
N LYS A 100 0.49 31.54 -11.68
CA LYS A 100 1.12 32.28 -10.57
C LYS A 100 2.66 32.14 -10.54
N PHE A 101 3.28 31.84 -11.69
CA PHE A 101 4.71 31.55 -11.76
C PHE A 101 5.53 32.84 -11.92
N LYS A 102 6.78 32.81 -11.45
CA LYS A 102 7.76 33.88 -11.62
C LYS A 102 8.69 33.58 -12.79
N LEU A 103 8.94 34.56 -13.66
CA LEU A 103 9.74 34.33 -14.88
C LEU A 103 11.16 33.85 -14.57
N GLU A 104 11.77 34.38 -13.52
CA GLU A 104 13.09 34.02 -13.01
C GLU A 104 13.19 32.55 -12.53
N GLU A 105 12.07 31.87 -12.29
CA GLU A 105 12.04 30.45 -11.91
C GLU A 105 11.90 29.52 -13.13
N PHE A 106 11.62 30.07 -14.32
CA PHE A 106 11.48 29.31 -15.55
C PHE A 106 12.83 28.84 -16.07
N LYS A 107 12.90 27.54 -16.34
CA LYS A 107 14.12 26.88 -16.75
C LYS A 107 13.81 25.74 -17.69
N MET A 108 14.65 25.63 -18.71
CA MET A 108 14.79 24.44 -19.54
C MET A 108 16.20 23.90 -19.35
N TYR A 109 16.44 22.67 -19.79
CA TYR A 109 17.72 22.01 -19.60
C TYR A 109 18.23 21.48 -20.93
N LEU A 110 19.54 21.53 -21.13
CA LEU A 110 20.22 20.83 -22.22
C LEU A 110 20.99 19.64 -21.67
N LEU A 111 20.81 18.52 -22.34
CA LEU A 111 21.60 17.30 -22.16
C LEU A 111 22.30 16.99 -23.48
N PRO A 112 23.57 16.56 -23.48
CA PRO A 112 24.18 16.01 -24.68
C PRO A 112 23.32 14.88 -25.26
N ALA A 113 23.19 14.84 -26.58
CA ALA A 113 22.58 13.69 -27.23
C ALA A 113 23.40 12.43 -26.92
N ARG A 114 22.74 11.28 -26.99
CA ARG A 114 23.43 10.01 -26.72
C ARG A 114 24.53 9.79 -27.76
N PRO A 115 25.67 9.20 -27.35
CA PRO A 115 26.74 8.90 -28.28
C PRO A 115 26.25 7.98 -29.40
N GLU A 116 26.87 8.09 -30.57
CA GLU A 116 26.64 7.16 -31.67
C GLU A 116 26.92 5.72 -31.23
N GLN A 117 26.05 4.82 -31.66
CA GLN A 117 26.17 3.41 -31.39
C GLN A 117 26.47 2.63 -32.66
N LYS A 118 27.50 1.79 -32.58
CA LYS A 118 27.81 0.82 -33.62
C LYS A 118 26.81 -0.34 -33.55
N SER A 119 26.23 -0.71 -34.68
CA SER A 119 25.47 -1.95 -34.82
C SER A 119 26.38 -3.15 -34.56
N ALA A 120 25.87 -4.12 -33.80
CA ALA A 120 26.46 -5.45 -33.75
C ALA A 120 26.26 -6.20 -35.09
N SER A 121 27.07 -7.22 -35.31
CA SER A 121 26.92 -8.16 -36.42
C SER A 121 27.18 -9.60 -35.96
N GLY A 122 26.69 -10.56 -36.74
CA GLY A 122 26.85 -11.99 -36.53
C GLY A 122 25.54 -12.74 -36.34
N ARG A 123 25.59 -14.03 -36.67
CA ARG A 123 24.49 -14.98 -36.57
C ARG A 123 25.00 -16.33 -36.07
N TRP A 124 24.31 -16.91 -35.10
CA TRP A 124 24.71 -18.14 -34.41
C TRP A 124 23.52 -19.11 -34.35
N LYS A 125 23.65 -20.26 -35.01
CA LYS A 125 22.66 -21.34 -34.91
C LYS A 125 22.63 -21.93 -33.50
N ARG A 126 21.46 -22.39 -33.07
CA ARG A 126 21.26 -23.00 -31.75
C ARG A 126 20.45 -24.28 -31.84
N HIS A 127 20.70 -25.14 -30.84
CA HIS A 127 19.83 -26.24 -30.49
C HIS A 127 19.21 -25.92 -29.13
N PRO A 128 17.90 -25.68 -29.06
CA PRO A 128 17.28 -25.27 -27.81
C PRO A 128 17.17 -26.47 -26.85
N PRO A 129 17.12 -26.24 -25.53
CA PRO A 129 16.92 -27.31 -24.54
C PRO A 129 15.59 -28.06 -24.78
N ALA A 130 15.38 -29.21 -24.14
CA ALA A 130 14.08 -29.88 -24.21
C ALA A 130 12.98 -29.03 -23.52
N PRO A 131 11.73 -29.05 -24.00
CA PRO A 131 10.62 -28.40 -23.31
C PRO A 131 10.40 -28.99 -21.92
N GLU A 132 10.16 -28.12 -20.94
CA GLU A 132 9.81 -28.52 -19.58
C GLU A 132 8.38 -29.08 -19.52
N LYS A 133 8.18 -30.04 -18.62
CA LYS A 133 6.87 -30.61 -18.31
C LYS A 133 6.30 -29.92 -17.08
N TYR A 134 5.02 -29.58 -17.15
CA TYR A 134 4.29 -28.97 -16.04
C TYR A 134 3.10 -29.89 -15.72
N PRO A 135 3.17 -30.69 -14.65
CA PRO A 135 2.08 -31.57 -14.27
C PRO A 135 0.89 -30.73 -13.80
N ASP A 136 -0.32 -31.09 -14.23
CA ASP A 136 -1.53 -30.41 -13.78
C ASP A 136 -1.71 -30.58 -12.26
N ALA A 137 -2.11 -29.50 -11.59
CA ALA A 137 -2.53 -29.58 -10.21
C ALA A 137 -3.83 -30.38 -10.07
N GLU A 138 -3.95 -31.10 -8.95
CA GLU A 138 -5.19 -31.76 -8.58
C GLU A 138 -6.32 -30.74 -8.38
N GLU A 139 -7.54 -31.13 -8.73
CA GLU A 139 -8.71 -30.35 -8.37
C GLU A 139 -8.95 -30.42 -6.86
N PHE A 140 -9.33 -29.28 -6.27
CA PHE A 140 -9.59 -29.20 -4.84
C PHE A 140 -11.10 -29.34 -4.55
N PRO A 141 -11.49 -30.27 -3.66
CA PRO A 141 -12.86 -30.33 -3.14
C PRO A 141 -13.23 -29.02 -2.42
N ARG A 142 -14.44 -28.52 -2.68
CA ARG A 142 -14.94 -27.24 -2.15
C ARG A 142 -15.92 -27.40 -0.99
N GLU A 143 -16.13 -28.63 -0.53
CA GLU A 143 -17.10 -28.91 0.54
C GLU A 143 -16.71 -28.20 1.84
N GLY A 144 -17.66 -27.46 2.43
CA GLY A 144 -17.45 -26.69 3.65
C GLY A 144 -16.68 -25.38 3.48
N TYR A 145 -16.40 -24.93 2.25
CA TYR A 145 -15.82 -23.61 1.99
C TYR A 145 -16.90 -22.54 1.77
N ARG A 146 -16.58 -21.30 2.15
CA ARG A 146 -17.36 -20.09 1.86
C ARG A 146 -16.79 -19.37 0.65
N ASN A 147 -17.62 -18.60 -0.05
CA ASN A 147 -17.16 -17.72 -1.12
C ASN A 147 -16.30 -16.58 -0.55
N GLY A 148 -15.09 -16.43 -1.08
CA GLY A 148 -14.21 -15.30 -0.82
C GLY A 148 -14.29 -14.24 -1.94
N LEU A 149 -13.17 -13.58 -2.20
CA LEU A 149 -13.04 -12.55 -3.24
C LEU A 149 -13.28 -13.09 -4.66
N GLY A 150 -13.66 -12.19 -5.58
CA GLY A 150 -13.71 -12.46 -7.02
C GLY A 150 -14.99 -13.17 -7.55
N HIS A 151 -15.97 -13.42 -6.68
CA HIS A 151 -17.30 -13.90 -7.10
C HIS A 151 -18.17 -12.77 -7.67
N GLU A 152 -17.96 -11.55 -7.20
CA GLU A 152 -18.57 -10.33 -7.73
C GLU A 152 -17.56 -9.55 -8.60
N VAL A 153 -18.08 -8.70 -9.51
CA VAL A 153 -17.22 -7.81 -10.30
C VAL A 153 -16.81 -6.63 -9.41
N MET A 154 -15.54 -6.62 -9.04
CA MET A 154 -14.89 -5.61 -8.20
C MET A 154 -13.60 -5.19 -8.89
N PRO A 155 -13.16 -3.93 -8.78
CA PRO A 155 -12.03 -3.44 -9.55
C PRO A 155 -10.68 -3.82 -8.94
N GLY A 156 -10.62 -4.17 -7.64
CA GLY A 156 -9.37 -4.34 -6.91
C GLY A 156 -8.48 -3.11 -7.06
N ARG A 157 -7.16 -3.31 -7.21
CA ARG A 157 -6.19 -2.23 -7.41
C ARG A 157 -6.51 -1.30 -8.59
N PHE A 158 -7.08 -1.85 -9.65
CA PHE A 158 -7.30 -1.14 -10.91
C PHE A 158 -8.45 -0.13 -10.83
N GLY A 159 -9.18 -0.10 -9.71
CA GLY A 159 -10.18 0.93 -9.43
C GLY A 159 -9.56 2.31 -9.26
N PHE A 160 -8.30 2.38 -8.86
CA PHE A 160 -7.61 3.65 -8.61
C PHE A 160 -6.81 4.14 -9.82
N VAL A 161 -6.02 3.25 -10.42
CA VAL A 161 -5.17 3.54 -11.57
C VAL A 161 -5.22 2.36 -12.52
N LYS A 162 -5.64 2.63 -13.76
CA LYS A 162 -6.04 1.58 -14.70
C LYS A 162 -4.91 0.68 -15.15
N GLY A 163 -3.64 1.00 -14.95
CA GLY A 163 -2.53 0.15 -15.40
C GLY A 163 -1.28 0.24 -14.54
N ASP A 164 -1.41 0.73 -13.31
CA ASP A 164 -0.28 0.78 -12.39
C ASP A 164 -0.18 -0.52 -11.56
N GLY A 165 1.04 -0.82 -11.10
CA GLY A 165 1.37 -1.98 -10.27
C GLY A 165 1.06 -3.34 -10.87
N LEU A 166 1.44 -3.52 -12.14
CA LEU A 166 1.67 -4.87 -12.64
C LEU A 166 2.85 -5.51 -11.89
N LEU A 167 3.03 -6.81 -12.07
CA LEU A 167 4.01 -7.59 -11.31
C LEU A 167 5.43 -7.00 -11.36
N ASP A 168 5.86 -6.47 -12.50
CA ASP A 168 7.22 -5.98 -12.69
C ASP A 168 7.33 -4.72 -13.56
N CYS A 169 6.21 -4.13 -13.99
CA CYS A 169 6.15 -2.93 -14.82
C CYS A 169 4.89 -2.12 -14.49
N ALA A 170 4.65 -1.03 -15.23
CA ALA A 170 3.41 -0.27 -15.21
C ALA A 170 3.01 0.10 -16.64
N MET A 171 1.70 0.26 -16.87
CA MET A 171 1.08 0.82 -18.06
C MET A 171 0.09 1.93 -17.67
N SER A 172 0.58 2.94 -16.94
CA SER A 172 -0.22 4.05 -16.39
C SER A 172 -0.88 4.94 -17.46
N ARG A 173 -0.36 4.91 -18.69
CA ARG A 173 -0.88 5.61 -19.87
C ARG A 173 -1.14 4.60 -20.99
N PHE A 174 -2.14 4.86 -21.81
CA PHE A 174 -2.54 3.97 -22.90
C PHE A 174 -1.33 3.61 -23.78
N GLY A 175 -0.98 2.32 -23.84
CA GLY A 175 0.11 1.80 -24.66
C GLY A 175 1.52 2.18 -24.22
N LYS A 176 1.74 2.89 -23.11
CA LYS A 176 3.09 3.21 -22.63
C LYS A 176 3.45 2.32 -21.45
N VAL A 177 4.53 1.55 -21.59
CA VAL A 177 5.01 0.61 -20.58
C VAL A 177 6.31 1.12 -19.98
N ASP A 178 6.43 1.09 -18.66
CA ASP A 178 7.62 1.55 -17.95
C ASP A 178 7.97 0.71 -16.70
N LYS A 179 9.22 0.85 -16.25
CA LYS A 179 9.78 0.22 -15.04
C LYS A 179 10.42 1.28 -14.15
N MET A 180 9.59 2.13 -13.54
CA MET A 180 10.08 3.24 -12.70
C MET A 180 10.96 2.78 -11.54
N PHE A 181 10.71 1.62 -10.91
CA PHE A 181 11.54 1.13 -9.79
C PHE A 181 13.05 1.07 -10.11
N LEU A 182 13.43 0.91 -11.38
CA LEU A 182 14.84 0.88 -11.78
C LEU A 182 15.55 2.20 -11.43
N CYS A 183 14.86 3.33 -11.44
CA CYS A 183 15.44 4.62 -11.05
C CYS A 183 15.86 4.69 -9.57
N GLY A 184 15.38 3.77 -8.73
CA GLY A 184 15.82 3.62 -7.34
C GLY A 184 16.94 2.58 -7.14
N HIS A 185 17.46 1.99 -8.22
CA HIS A 185 18.66 1.15 -8.19
C HIS A 185 19.93 2.04 -8.19
N PRO A 186 20.91 1.80 -7.30
CA PRO A 186 22.13 2.61 -7.22
C PRO A 186 22.97 2.74 -8.50
N ARG A 187 22.86 1.78 -9.43
CA ARG A 187 23.59 1.74 -10.70
C ARG A 187 22.82 2.36 -11.86
N TYR A 188 21.56 2.74 -11.65
CA TYR A 188 20.72 3.34 -12.68
C TYR A 188 20.95 4.87 -12.71
N LEU A 189 21.89 5.29 -13.56
CA LEU A 189 22.36 6.67 -13.65
C LEU A 189 21.85 7.37 -14.92
N LYS A 190 20.62 7.08 -15.34
CA LYS A 190 20.04 7.61 -16.59
C LYS A 190 19.01 8.73 -16.30
N PRO A 191 18.91 9.77 -17.15
CA PRO A 191 17.94 10.87 -17.00
C PRO A 191 16.52 10.53 -17.46
N PHE A 192 16.23 9.25 -17.73
CA PHE A 192 14.94 8.77 -18.22
C PHE A 192 14.57 7.46 -17.55
N ALA A 193 13.29 7.10 -17.59
CA ALA A 193 12.82 5.82 -17.12
C ALA A 193 13.02 4.73 -18.18
N TRP A 194 13.24 3.48 -17.74
CA TRP A 194 13.17 2.34 -18.64
C TRP A 194 11.74 2.21 -19.14
N ALA A 195 11.53 2.31 -20.46
CA ALA A 195 10.19 2.36 -21.02
C ALA A 195 10.15 2.10 -22.53
N TYR A 196 8.95 1.78 -23.04
CA TYR A 196 8.66 1.66 -24.47
C TYR A 196 7.18 1.96 -24.76
N SER A 197 6.82 2.05 -26.04
CA SER A 197 5.46 2.33 -26.52
C SER A 197 4.92 1.21 -27.41
N LEU A 198 3.70 0.79 -27.10
CA LEU A 198 2.83 -0.13 -27.84
C LEU A 198 1.72 0.60 -28.61
N LEU A 199 1.79 1.93 -28.73
CA LEU A 199 0.84 2.68 -29.56
C LEU A 199 0.99 2.28 -31.03
N GLN A 200 -0.14 2.00 -31.68
CA GLN A 200 -0.17 1.56 -33.08
C GLN A 200 -0.31 2.75 -34.05
N GLU A 201 -0.92 3.85 -33.62
CA GLU A 201 -1.10 5.08 -34.41
C GLU A 201 -0.70 6.32 -33.61
N GLU A 202 -0.02 7.30 -34.23
CA GLU A 202 0.45 8.53 -33.55
C GLU A 202 -0.70 9.49 -33.17
N LYS A 203 -1.88 9.36 -33.80
CA LYS A 203 -3.02 10.29 -33.67
C LYS A 203 -4.15 9.81 -32.75
N GLU A 204 -3.84 9.06 -31.70
CA GLU A 204 -4.87 8.53 -30.78
C GLU A 204 -5.27 9.49 -29.64
N LYS A 205 -4.78 10.74 -29.62
CA LYS A 205 -4.85 11.64 -28.45
C LYS A 205 -6.26 12.06 -28.00
N ASN A 206 -7.28 11.99 -28.87
CA ASN A 206 -8.63 12.51 -28.59
C ASN A 206 -9.74 11.44 -28.55
N ALA A 207 -9.38 10.15 -28.65
CA ALA A 207 -10.36 9.08 -28.63
C ALA A 207 -10.82 8.75 -27.20
N ARG A 208 -12.10 8.36 -27.05
CA ARG A 208 -12.64 7.92 -25.76
C ARG A 208 -12.13 6.52 -25.42
N ASP A 209 -11.72 6.34 -24.18
CA ASP A 209 -11.32 5.04 -23.66
C ASP A 209 -12.53 4.17 -23.29
N GLU A 210 -12.51 2.92 -23.71
CA GLU A 210 -13.38 1.86 -23.21
C GLU A 210 -12.56 0.99 -22.24
N ILE A 211 -12.89 1.03 -20.94
CA ILE A 211 -12.19 0.24 -19.93
C ILE A 211 -13.14 -0.75 -19.27
N ARG A 212 -12.72 -2.01 -19.23
CA ARG A 212 -13.35 -3.06 -18.42
C ARG A 212 -12.33 -3.56 -17.41
N VAL A 213 -12.76 -3.70 -16.16
CA VAL A 213 -11.90 -4.08 -15.05
C VAL A 213 -12.55 -5.15 -14.19
N ASN A 214 -11.72 -6.01 -13.62
CA ASN A 214 -12.06 -6.81 -12.46
C ASN A 214 -10.83 -6.89 -11.53
N ALA A 215 -10.95 -7.61 -10.41
CA ALA A 215 -9.92 -7.68 -9.38
C ALA A 215 -8.60 -8.32 -9.84
N MET A 216 -8.58 -8.91 -11.04
CA MET A 216 -7.42 -9.59 -11.61
C MET A 216 -6.88 -8.93 -12.88
N SER A 217 -7.72 -8.29 -13.69
CA SER A 217 -7.32 -7.84 -15.03
C SER A 217 -8.05 -6.60 -15.52
N VAL A 218 -7.44 -5.95 -16.51
CA VAL A 218 -7.99 -4.82 -17.23
C VAL A 218 -7.97 -5.11 -18.72
N ARG A 219 -9.04 -4.69 -19.41
CA ARG A 219 -9.06 -4.51 -20.85
C ARG A 219 -9.29 -3.03 -21.15
N TRP A 220 -8.27 -2.39 -21.72
CA TRP A 220 -8.28 -0.98 -22.08
C TRP A 220 -8.27 -0.87 -23.60
N LYS A 221 -9.33 -0.33 -24.18
CA LYS A 221 -9.48 -0.16 -25.63
C LYS A 221 -9.60 1.32 -25.99
N ARG A 222 -8.99 1.69 -27.11
CA ARG A 222 -9.12 2.99 -27.76
C ARG A 222 -9.08 2.76 -29.28
N ASN A 223 -10.09 3.24 -30.00
CA ASN A 223 -10.24 3.01 -31.44
C ASN A 223 -10.13 1.50 -31.80
N SER A 224 -9.21 1.17 -32.71
CA SER A 224 -8.89 -0.16 -33.23
C SER A 224 -7.96 -0.97 -32.31
N THR A 225 -7.32 -0.35 -31.32
CA THR A 225 -6.30 -0.97 -30.47
C THR A 225 -6.88 -1.29 -29.09
N SER A 226 -6.59 -2.50 -28.58
CA SER A 226 -6.88 -2.85 -27.19
C SER A 226 -5.71 -3.53 -26.50
N PHE A 227 -5.53 -3.17 -25.23
CA PHE A 227 -4.57 -3.78 -24.32
C PHE A 227 -5.31 -4.64 -23.28
N THR A 228 -4.83 -5.84 -23.02
CA THR A 228 -5.28 -6.68 -21.91
C THR A 228 -4.09 -7.06 -21.04
N TYR A 229 -4.19 -6.86 -19.73
CA TYR A 229 -3.15 -7.21 -18.76
C TYR A 229 -3.78 -7.66 -17.45
N SER A 230 -3.00 -8.38 -16.64
CA SER A 230 -3.46 -9.10 -15.46
C SER A 230 -2.39 -9.05 -14.37
N ILE A 231 -2.77 -8.97 -13.10
CA ILE A 231 -1.79 -9.11 -12.00
C ILE A 231 -1.39 -10.58 -11.76
N ALA A 232 -1.98 -11.54 -12.46
CA ALA A 232 -1.56 -12.95 -12.44
C ALA A 232 -0.63 -13.34 -13.61
N SER A 233 -0.26 -12.39 -14.48
CA SER A 233 0.62 -12.66 -15.62
C SER A 233 1.45 -11.42 -15.99
N PRO A 234 2.73 -11.56 -16.35
CA PRO A 234 3.57 -10.42 -16.70
C PRO A 234 3.34 -9.89 -18.13
N GLY A 235 2.50 -10.56 -18.93
CA GLY A 235 2.27 -10.19 -20.32
C GLY A 235 1.27 -9.05 -20.49
N ILE A 236 1.51 -8.20 -21.49
CA ILE A 236 0.55 -7.21 -21.98
C ILE A 236 0.14 -7.62 -23.38
N ILE A 237 -1.12 -8.06 -23.53
CA ILE A 237 -1.69 -8.41 -24.84
C ILE A 237 -2.06 -7.13 -25.56
N THR A 238 -1.54 -6.93 -26.76
CA THR A 238 -1.95 -5.91 -27.72
C THR A 238 -2.73 -6.59 -28.84
N GLU A 239 -3.97 -6.14 -29.07
CA GLU A 239 -4.82 -6.57 -30.18
C GLU A 239 -5.15 -5.34 -31.04
N THR A 240 -5.00 -5.44 -32.36
CA THR A 240 -5.34 -4.37 -33.30
C THR A 240 -6.08 -4.93 -34.52
N THR A 241 -6.86 -4.07 -35.19
CA THR A 241 -7.45 -4.38 -36.50
C THR A 241 -6.50 -4.08 -37.67
N SER A 242 -5.35 -3.45 -37.41
CA SER A 242 -4.29 -3.24 -38.40
C SER A 242 -3.65 -4.58 -38.82
N ASP A 243 -3.09 -4.65 -40.03
CA ASP A 243 -2.29 -5.81 -40.50
C ASP A 243 -0.83 -5.72 -40.02
N SER A 244 -0.54 -4.90 -39.01
CA SER A 244 0.79 -4.76 -38.44
C SER A 244 0.75 -4.40 -36.97
N LEU A 245 1.75 -4.86 -36.22
CA LEU A 245 1.98 -4.51 -34.82
C LEU A 245 3.32 -3.80 -34.64
N ARG A 246 3.32 -2.71 -33.90
CA ARG A 246 4.49 -1.87 -33.64
C ARG A 246 4.87 -1.86 -32.16
N ILE A 247 6.17 -1.91 -31.90
CA ILE A 247 6.81 -1.49 -30.65
C ILE A 247 7.73 -0.32 -30.98
N SER A 248 7.67 0.77 -30.23
CA SER A 248 8.44 1.99 -30.49
C SER A 248 9.05 2.55 -29.21
N LYS A 249 9.91 3.58 -29.35
CA LYS A 249 10.61 4.24 -28.23
C LYS A 249 11.57 3.29 -27.52
N LEU A 250 12.13 2.34 -28.27
CA LEU A 250 13.03 1.28 -27.74
C LEU A 250 14.40 1.81 -27.33
N GLU A 251 14.75 3.04 -27.71
CA GLU A 251 15.91 3.77 -27.21
C GLU A 251 15.82 4.02 -25.70
N TYR A 252 14.62 4.02 -25.09
CA TYR A 252 14.44 4.17 -23.64
C TYR A 252 14.40 2.84 -22.89
N ALA A 253 14.25 1.70 -23.58
CA ALA A 253 14.23 0.39 -22.96
C ALA A 253 15.66 -0.14 -22.78
N GLY A 254 16.25 -0.71 -23.83
CA GLY A 254 17.56 -1.35 -23.73
C GLY A 254 18.43 -1.14 -24.94
N ASN A 255 17.97 -0.42 -25.99
CA ASN A 255 18.76 -0.23 -27.21
C ASN A 255 19.37 -1.56 -27.72
N TYR A 256 18.49 -2.55 -27.86
CA TYR A 256 18.83 -3.94 -28.10
C TYR A 256 19.71 -4.12 -29.34
N GLN A 257 20.70 -5.01 -29.24
CA GLN A 257 21.61 -5.33 -30.34
C GLN A 257 21.33 -6.68 -30.96
N TYR A 258 20.68 -7.58 -30.22
CA TYR A 258 20.48 -8.96 -30.62
C TYR A 258 19.04 -9.40 -30.47
N VAL A 259 18.69 -10.41 -31.26
CA VAL A 259 17.45 -11.16 -31.16
C VAL A 259 17.77 -12.64 -30.93
N LEU A 260 16.98 -13.28 -30.09
CA LEU A 260 17.03 -14.71 -29.78
C LEU A 260 15.70 -15.36 -30.16
N THR A 261 15.78 -16.50 -30.84
CA THR A 261 14.68 -17.44 -31.09
C THR A 261 15.07 -18.84 -30.60
N ALA A 262 14.16 -19.80 -30.73
CA ALA A 262 14.49 -21.20 -30.47
C ALA A 262 15.59 -21.75 -31.41
N GLY A 263 15.73 -21.22 -32.63
CA GLY A 263 16.66 -21.72 -33.65
C GLY A 263 17.98 -20.95 -33.76
N GLU A 264 18.01 -19.67 -33.34
CA GLU A 264 19.19 -18.83 -33.51
C GLU A 264 19.30 -17.68 -32.50
N THR A 265 20.52 -17.17 -32.37
CA THR A 265 20.80 -15.83 -31.88
C THR A 265 21.41 -15.05 -33.03
N ALA A 266 21.03 -13.79 -33.23
CA ALA A 266 21.60 -12.95 -34.29
C ALA A 266 21.66 -11.49 -33.86
N ALA A 267 22.58 -10.73 -34.43
CA ALA A 267 22.44 -9.27 -34.48
C ALA A 267 21.16 -8.91 -35.25
N LEU A 268 20.51 -7.80 -34.89
CA LEU A 268 19.21 -7.43 -35.49
C LEU A 268 19.26 -7.32 -37.02
N ASP A 269 20.37 -6.78 -37.55
CA ASP A 269 20.54 -6.55 -38.98
C ASP A 269 20.89 -7.85 -39.75
N ASP A 270 21.34 -8.90 -39.03
CA ASP A 270 21.68 -10.22 -39.56
C ASP A 270 20.63 -11.30 -39.25
N PHE A 271 19.49 -10.91 -38.67
CA PHE A 271 18.41 -11.83 -38.30
C PHE A 271 17.77 -12.44 -39.55
N SER A 272 17.56 -13.76 -39.55
CA SER A 272 17.09 -14.45 -40.75
C SER A 272 15.59 -14.37 -40.99
N GLY A 273 14.83 -13.93 -39.98
CA GLY A 273 13.37 -14.03 -39.96
C GLY A 273 12.85 -15.40 -39.52
N ASP A 274 13.72 -16.39 -39.29
CA ASP A 274 13.29 -17.73 -38.87
C ASP A 274 12.75 -17.72 -37.43
N MET A 275 11.52 -18.21 -37.29
CA MET A 275 10.80 -18.32 -36.03
C MET A 275 10.26 -19.74 -35.89
N PRO A 276 11.06 -20.68 -35.34
CA PRO A 276 10.59 -22.06 -35.13
C PRO A 276 9.46 -22.16 -34.09
N GLU A 277 9.37 -21.18 -33.21
CA GLU A 277 8.35 -21.02 -32.18
C GLU A 277 7.78 -19.61 -32.24
N ASN A 278 6.64 -19.38 -31.59
CA ASN A 278 5.84 -18.16 -31.67
C ASN A 278 6.44 -16.91 -30.97
N TRP A 279 7.73 -16.92 -30.63
CA TRP A 279 8.34 -15.89 -29.79
C TRP A 279 9.71 -15.41 -30.30
N LEU A 280 10.03 -14.17 -29.93
CA LEU A 280 11.31 -13.48 -30.15
C LEU A 280 11.72 -12.78 -28.85
N LEU A 281 13.00 -12.86 -28.49
CA LEU A 281 13.54 -12.11 -27.35
C LEU A 281 14.61 -11.12 -27.81
N PHE A 282 14.40 -9.83 -27.55
CA PHE A 282 15.36 -8.77 -27.81
C PHE A 282 16.23 -8.53 -26.57
N PHE A 283 17.54 -8.48 -26.74
CA PHE A 283 18.49 -8.33 -25.61
C PHE A 283 19.81 -7.69 -26.06
N GLY A 284 20.73 -7.51 -25.11
CA GLY A 284 22.08 -7.02 -25.35
C GLY A 284 22.15 -5.51 -25.33
N SER A 285 21.59 -4.91 -24.28
CA SER A 285 21.80 -3.50 -23.98
C SER A 285 23.29 -3.19 -23.83
N THR A 286 23.72 -2.07 -24.40
CA THR A 286 25.10 -1.58 -24.29
C THR A 286 25.39 -0.90 -22.95
N GLU A 287 24.35 -0.63 -22.17
CA GLU A 287 24.43 0.03 -20.86
C GLU A 287 23.60 -0.72 -19.82
N PHE A 288 23.97 -0.59 -18.56
CA PHE A 288 23.21 -1.17 -17.45
C PHE A 288 21.84 -0.47 -17.27
N PRO A 289 20.77 -1.19 -16.92
CA PRO A 289 20.64 -2.64 -16.96
C PRO A 289 20.27 -3.13 -18.37
N ASP A 290 20.57 -4.39 -18.65
CA ASP A 290 19.99 -5.13 -19.77
C ASP A 290 18.67 -5.74 -19.32
N ILE A 291 17.57 -5.31 -19.91
CA ILE A 291 16.22 -5.81 -19.59
C ILE A 291 15.67 -6.43 -20.87
N PRO A 292 15.77 -7.76 -21.04
CA PRO A 292 15.31 -8.42 -22.26
C PRO A 292 13.81 -8.23 -22.50
N LEU A 293 13.42 -7.97 -23.75
CA LEU A 293 12.02 -7.76 -24.15
C LEU A 293 11.54 -8.94 -25.00
N LEU A 294 10.57 -9.68 -24.49
CA LEU A 294 9.92 -10.80 -25.16
C LEU A 294 8.72 -10.30 -25.97
N ALA A 295 8.61 -10.74 -27.21
CA ALA A 295 7.42 -10.60 -28.05
C ALA A 295 6.90 -11.99 -28.43
N VAL A 296 5.63 -12.26 -28.17
CA VAL A 296 4.93 -13.50 -28.55
C VAL A 296 3.84 -13.17 -29.54
N LEU A 297 3.85 -13.80 -30.71
CA LEU A 297 3.00 -13.45 -31.85
C LEU A 297 1.90 -14.48 -32.05
N ASP A 298 0.75 -14.04 -32.55
CA ASP A 298 -0.34 -14.91 -32.98
C ASP A 298 -0.05 -15.60 -34.32
N ARG A 299 0.64 -14.88 -35.21
CA ARG A 299 0.91 -15.29 -36.58
C ARG A 299 2.38 -15.17 -36.95
N LYS A 300 2.80 -15.94 -37.95
CA LYS A 300 4.12 -15.77 -38.57
C LYS A 300 4.17 -14.44 -39.32
N PRO A 301 5.04 -13.49 -38.94
CA PRO A 301 5.11 -12.21 -39.62
C PRO A 301 5.59 -12.40 -41.05
N ARG A 302 4.98 -11.70 -42.01
CA ARG A 302 5.44 -11.65 -43.41
C ARG A 302 6.77 -10.89 -43.52
N LYS A 303 6.97 -9.92 -42.62
CA LYS A 303 8.17 -9.07 -42.54
C LYS A 303 8.34 -8.54 -41.13
N ILE A 304 9.58 -8.45 -40.67
CA ILE A 304 9.96 -7.74 -39.45
C ILE A 304 10.87 -6.58 -39.85
N GLU A 305 10.53 -5.37 -39.42
CA GLU A 305 11.31 -4.16 -39.72
C GLU A 305 11.92 -3.59 -38.44
N PHE A 306 13.24 -3.40 -38.45
CA PHE A 306 13.98 -2.70 -37.40
C PHE A 306 14.30 -1.28 -37.87
N SER A 307 13.86 -0.27 -37.12
CA SER A 307 14.19 1.13 -37.40
C SER A 307 15.15 1.67 -36.34
N ARG A 308 16.09 2.52 -36.75
CA ARG A 308 17.09 3.14 -35.86
C ARG A 308 16.99 4.66 -35.89
N LEU A 309 17.43 5.29 -34.80
CA LEU A 309 17.75 6.72 -34.79
C LEU A 309 19.02 6.98 -35.60
N LEU A 310 19.28 8.25 -35.96
CA LEU A 310 20.53 8.66 -36.61
C LEU A 310 21.77 8.26 -35.81
N THR A 311 21.64 8.26 -34.48
CA THR A 311 22.66 7.85 -33.52
C THR A 311 22.82 6.31 -33.41
N GLY A 312 22.13 5.51 -34.24
CA GLY A 312 22.29 4.06 -34.37
C GLY A 312 21.47 3.20 -33.39
N GLN A 313 20.81 3.82 -32.40
CA GLN A 313 19.98 3.07 -31.45
C GLN A 313 18.68 2.58 -32.07
N LEU A 314 18.23 1.39 -31.68
CA LEU A 314 16.94 0.83 -32.10
C LEU A 314 15.79 1.72 -31.59
N SER A 315 14.97 2.23 -32.51
CA SER A 315 13.83 3.10 -32.20
C SER A 315 12.50 2.37 -32.26
N SER A 316 12.32 1.46 -33.21
CA SER A 316 11.08 0.68 -33.34
C SER A 316 11.25 -0.66 -34.05
N ILE A 317 10.28 -1.54 -33.80
CA ILE A 317 10.11 -2.85 -34.44
C ILE A 317 8.68 -2.92 -34.98
N VAL A 318 8.51 -3.36 -36.23
CA VAL A 318 7.19 -3.58 -36.84
C VAL A 318 7.07 -5.02 -37.33
N PHE A 319 6.01 -5.71 -36.90
CA PHE A 319 5.64 -7.06 -37.31
C PHE A 319 4.47 -6.98 -38.30
N HIS A 320 4.73 -7.25 -39.57
CA HIS A 320 3.71 -7.22 -40.63
C HIS A 320 2.99 -8.56 -40.73
N GLY A 321 1.66 -8.56 -40.85
CA GLY A 321 0.81 -9.74 -40.93
C GLY A 321 0.30 -10.28 -39.58
N CYS A 322 0.64 -9.62 -38.47
CA CYS A 322 0.24 -10.01 -37.11
C CYS A 322 -0.83 -9.04 -36.58
N SER A 323 -1.83 -9.58 -35.89
CA SER A 323 -2.94 -8.80 -35.32
C SER A 323 -2.99 -8.81 -33.80
N ARG A 324 -2.28 -9.77 -33.18
CA ARG A 324 -2.12 -9.87 -31.73
C ARG A 324 -0.66 -10.18 -31.36
N MET A 325 -0.14 -9.44 -30.39
CA MET A 325 1.15 -9.68 -29.77
C MET A 325 1.03 -9.59 -28.26
N VAL A 326 1.83 -10.37 -27.54
CA VAL A 326 2.04 -10.20 -26.11
C VAL A 326 3.47 -9.76 -25.87
N THR A 327 3.67 -8.64 -25.17
CA THR A 327 5.00 -8.22 -24.72
C THR A 327 5.19 -8.48 -23.23
N ALA A 328 6.40 -8.86 -22.85
CA ALA A 328 6.78 -9.07 -21.45
C ALA A 328 8.29 -8.91 -21.26
N THR A 329 8.73 -8.74 -20.02
CA THR A 329 10.15 -8.80 -19.65
C THR A 329 10.39 -10.05 -18.81
N PRO A 330 10.81 -11.19 -19.40
CA PRO A 330 10.70 -12.52 -18.78
C PRO A 330 11.55 -12.74 -17.53
N PHE A 331 12.49 -11.84 -17.25
CA PHE A 331 13.32 -11.82 -16.04
C PHE A 331 12.70 -10.98 -14.90
N GLY A 332 11.51 -10.40 -15.12
CA GLY A 332 10.76 -9.70 -14.10
C GLY A 332 11.50 -8.49 -13.53
N PHE A 333 11.72 -8.53 -12.22
CA PHE A 333 12.35 -7.47 -11.43
C PHE A 333 13.89 -7.48 -11.49
N GLU A 334 14.52 -8.50 -12.09
CA GLU A 334 15.98 -8.60 -12.20
C GLU A 334 16.56 -7.44 -13.05
N ALA A 335 17.65 -6.85 -12.57
CA ALA A 335 18.43 -5.85 -13.31
C ALA A 335 19.75 -6.48 -13.79
N LEU A 336 19.75 -7.05 -15.00
CA LEU A 336 20.90 -7.80 -15.52
C LEU A 336 22.01 -6.87 -15.99
N ASP A 337 23.25 -7.35 -15.90
CA ASP A 337 24.37 -6.74 -16.63
C ASP A 337 24.20 -6.97 -18.15
N PRO A 338 24.73 -6.07 -19.01
CA PRO A 338 24.81 -6.23 -20.47
C PRO A 338 25.13 -7.66 -20.92
N LYS A 339 24.20 -8.29 -21.65
CA LYS A 339 24.34 -9.66 -22.14
C LYS A 339 24.84 -9.71 -23.57
N SER A 340 25.48 -10.81 -23.94
CA SER A 340 26.02 -11.02 -25.29
C SER A 340 25.66 -12.41 -25.84
N PRO A 341 25.74 -12.63 -27.16
CA PRO A 341 25.56 -13.95 -27.77
C PRO A 341 26.54 -15.02 -27.27
N GLY A 342 27.64 -14.63 -26.62
CA GLY A 342 28.60 -15.55 -26.00
C GLY A 342 28.16 -16.11 -24.64
N ASP A 343 27.19 -15.48 -23.96
CA ASP A 343 26.71 -15.91 -22.64
C ASP A 343 25.75 -17.10 -22.77
N LYS A 344 26.31 -18.31 -22.87
CA LYS A 344 25.53 -19.55 -23.06
C LYS A 344 24.51 -19.79 -21.94
N ALA A 345 24.88 -19.51 -20.69
CA ALA A 345 24.02 -19.74 -19.53
C ALA A 345 22.80 -18.82 -19.54
N PHE A 346 23.01 -17.52 -19.81
CA PHE A 346 21.90 -16.59 -20.01
C PHE A 346 20.97 -17.04 -21.13
N LEU A 347 21.52 -17.43 -22.29
CA LEU A 347 20.73 -17.75 -23.46
C LEU A 347 19.90 -19.04 -23.26
N GLU A 348 20.43 -20.04 -22.55
CA GLU A 348 19.66 -21.23 -22.17
C GLU A 348 18.51 -20.89 -21.21
N ASP A 349 18.76 -20.04 -20.22
CA ASP A 349 17.72 -19.60 -19.28
C ASP A 349 16.65 -18.75 -19.98
N ALA A 350 17.07 -17.84 -20.86
CA ALA A 350 16.21 -17.02 -21.68
C ALA A 350 15.27 -17.86 -22.56
N VAL A 351 15.76 -18.96 -23.17
CA VAL A 351 14.92 -19.88 -23.95
C VAL A 351 13.88 -20.57 -23.05
N ARG A 352 14.29 -21.07 -21.87
CA ARG A 352 13.35 -21.72 -20.92
C ARG A 352 12.22 -20.78 -20.51
N ARG A 353 12.57 -19.55 -20.10
CA ARG A 353 11.58 -18.54 -19.69
C ARG A 353 10.69 -18.09 -20.85
N SER A 354 11.26 -17.92 -22.05
CA SER A 354 10.48 -17.52 -23.24
C SER A 354 9.48 -18.61 -23.66
N ARG A 355 9.84 -19.88 -23.54
CA ARG A 355 8.93 -21.02 -23.78
C ARG A 355 7.83 -21.17 -22.73
N LEU A 356 8.16 -20.99 -21.46
CA LEU A 356 7.16 -20.97 -20.39
C LEU A 356 6.12 -19.88 -20.67
N TRP A 357 6.58 -18.65 -20.88
CA TRP A 357 5.70 -17.49 -21.03
C TRP A 357 4.95 -17.49 -22.35
N SER A 358 5.55 -17.91 -23.46
CA SER A 358 4.84 -18.01 -24.74
C SER A 358 3.64 -18.97 -24.68
N ARG A 359 3.78 -20.11 -24.00
CA ARG A 359 2.66 -21.03 -23.75
C ARG A 359 1.65 -20.47 -22.76
N ALA A 360 2.11 -19.83 -21.68
CA ALA A 360 1.25 -19.25 -20.66
C ALA A 360 0.42 -18.08 -21.20
N PHE A 361 0.95 -17.26 -22.10
CA PHE A 361 0.23 -16.14 -22.70
C PHE A 361 -0.89 -16.59 -23.65
N LEU A 362 -0.84 -17.81 -24.18
CA LEU A 362 -1.95 -18.41 -24.91
C LEU A 362 -3.09 -18.87 -24.01
N ALA A 363 -2.85 -18.99 -22.70
CA ALA A 363 -3.89 -19.20 -21.69
C ALA A 363 -3.81 -18.08 -20.65
N PHE A 364 -4.23 -16.88 -21.04
CA PHE A 364 -4.01 -15.66 -20.27
C PHE A 364 -5.04 -15.50 -19.13
N PRO A 365 -4.62 -15.37 -17.85
CA PRO A 365 -5.54 -15.29 -16.72
C PRO A 365 -6.27 -13.93 -16.69
N VAL A 366 -7.59 -13.95 -16.62
CA VAL A 366 -8.46 -12.76 -16.63
C VAL A 366 -9.43 -12.69 -15.44
N GLY A 367 -9.34 -13.62 -14.51
CA GLY A 367 -10.17 -13.64 -13.31
C GLY A 367 -9.71 -14.69 -12.32
N CYS A 368 -10.05 -14.49 -11.05
CA CYS A 368 -9.84 -15.44 -9.97
C CYS A 368 -11.05 -15.41 -9.05
N ARG A 369 -11.50 -16.59 -8.61
CA ARG A 369 -12.51 -16.75 -7.56
C ARG A 369 -11.87 -17.45 -6.39
N GLU A 370 -12.10 -16.92 -5.20
CA GLU A 370 -11.59 -17.53 -3.98
C GLU A 370 -12.68 -18.25 -3.21
N PHE A 371 -12.26 -19.29 -2.53
CA PHE A 371 -13.03 -20.03 -1.54
C PHE A 371 -12.19 -20.12 -0.28
N PHE A 372 -12.78 -19.89 0.89
CA PHE A 372 -12.05 -19.96 2.15
C PHE A 372 -12.73 -20.82 3.20
N LYS A 373 -11.93 -21.39 4.09
CA LYS A 373 -12.37 -22.13 5.26
C LYS A 373 -11.51 -21.73 6.46
N THR A 374 -12.18 -21.39 7.56
CA THR A 374 -11.55 -21.02 8.83
C THR A 374 -11.37 -22.25 9.70
N ASP A 375 -10.19 -22.40 10.30
CA ASP A 375 -9.88 -23.40 11.32
C ASP A 375 -9.44 -22.68 12.58
N TYR A 376 -10.39 -22.47 13.50
CA TYR A 376 -10.14 -21.83 14.79
C TYR A 376 -9.30 -22.69 15.73
N SER A 377 -9.22 -24.00 15.53
CA SER A 377 -8.37 -24.87 16.37
C SER A 377 -6.90 -24.70 16.01
N ALA A 378 -6.60 -24.63 14.70
CA ALA A 378 -5.26 -24.38 14.18
C ALA A 378 -4.91 -22.89 14.08
N GLN A 379 -5.88 -21.99 14.27
CA GLN A 379 -5.76 -20.54 14.03
C GLN A 379 -5.29 -20.23 12.60
N LYS A 380 -5.89 -20.91 11.62
CA LYS A 380 -5.54 -20.81 10.19
C LYS A 380 -6.75 -20.57 9.30
N VAL A 381 -6.53 -19.93 8.16
CA VAL A 381 -7.51 -19.79 7.07
C VAL A 381 -6.95 -20.45 5.82
N ARG A 382 -7.62 -21.49 5.33
CA ARG A 382 -7.28 -22.14 4.06
C ARG A 382 -8.01 -21.46 2.92
N ILE A 383 -7.30 -21.14 1.86
CA ILE A 383 -7.79 -20.42 0.68
C ILE A 383 -7.53 -21.27 -0.56
N ILE A 384 -8.56 -21.45 -1.38
CA ILE A 384 -8.48 -22.06 -2.71
C ILE A 384 -8.80 -20.97 -3.73
N GLN A 385 -8.01 -20.90 -4.80
CA GLN A 385 -8.18 -19.97 -5.90
C GLN A 385 -8.51 -20.75 -7.18
N GLU A 386 -9.52 -20.28 -7.91
CA GLU A 386 -9.95 -20.80 -9.20
C GLU A 386 -9.79 -19.72 -10.27
N PHE A 387 -8.89 -19.94 -11.23
CA PHE A 387 -8.56 -18.97 -12.27
C PHE A 387 -9.40 -19.17 -13.54
N LYS A 388 -9.71 -18.05 -14.19
CA LYS A 388 -10.37 -17.99 -15.50
C LYS A 388 -9.41 -17.48 -16.55
N TYR A 389 -9.47 -18.05 -17.76
CA TYR A 389 -8.50 -17.79 -18.81
C TYR A 389 -9.16 -17.36 -20.13
N ARG A 390 -8.48 -16.47 -20.87
CA ARG A 390 -8.67 -16.32 -22.32
C ARG A 390 -7.71 -17.30 -23.00
N ILE A 391 -8.27 -18.23 -23.78
CA ILE A 391 -7.48 -19.20 -24.53
C ILE A 391 -7.33 -18.73 -25.98
N PHE A 392 -6.12 -18.84 -26.50
CA PHE A 392 -5.75 -18.41 -27.84
C PHE A 392 -5.04 -19.54 -28.59
N SER A 393 -5.16 -19.52 -29.92
CA SER A 393 -4.35 -20.32 -30.84
C SER A 393 -3.34 -19.44 -31.58
N ASP A 394 -2.32 -20.06 -32.16
CA ASP A 394 -1.31 -19.42 -33.00
C ASP A 394 -0.96 -20.29 -34.25
N ASP A 395 -0.19 -19.73 -35.17
CA ASP A 395 0.24 -20.42 -36.41
C ASP A 395 1.23 -21.57 -36.17
N TRP A 396 1.81 -21.66 -34.97
CA TRP A 396 2.78 -22.70 -34.59
C TRP A 396 2.12 -23.91 -33.95
N ASN A 397 0.81 -23.85 -33.68
CA ASN A 397 0.07 -24.85 -32.90
C ASN A 397 0.66 -25.06 -31.50
N THR A 398 1.13 -23.99 -30.88
CA THR A 398 1.69 -24.03 -29.53
C THR A 398 0.60 -24.41 -28.53
N THR A 399 0.83 -25.45 -27.71
CA THR A 399 -0.13 -25.87 -26.69
C THR A 399 -0.23 -24.84 -25.56
N PRO A 400 -1.41 -24.22 -25.33
CA PRO A 400 -1.60 -23.28 -24.23
C PRO A 400 -1.33 -23.92 -22.87
N LEU A 401 -0.73 -23.17 -21.95
CA LEU A 401 -0.41 -23.62 -20.59
C LEU A 401 -1.15 -22.77 -19.56
N LYS A 402 -2.13 -23.35 -18.87
CA LYS A 402 -2.78 -22.66 -17.75
C LYS A 402 -1.83 -22.64 -16.56
N LEU A 403 -1.61 -21.46 -15.99
CA LEU A 403 -0.87 -21.28 -14.75
C LEU A 403 -1.80 -20.64 -13.71
N ALA A 404 -1.84 -21.21 -12.52
CA ALA A 404 -2.55 -20.70 -11.35
C ALA A 404 -1.51 -20.17 -10.34
N PRO A 405 -1.12 -18.89 -10.44
CA PRO A 405 -0.13 -18.33 -9.54
C PRO A 405 -0.66 -18.20 -8.10
N LEU A 406 0.26 -18.10 -7.16
CA LEU A 406 0.03 -17.65 -5.79
C LEU A 406 0.28 -16.14 -5.71
N PRO A 407 -0.38 -15.42 -4.79
CA PRO A 407 -0.02 -14.05 -4.46
C PRO A 407 1.49 -13.92 -4.16
N PRO A 408 2.26 -13.10 -4.88
CA PRO A 408 3.72 -13.04 -4.71
C PRO A 408 4.16 -12.64 -3.29
N VAL A 409 3.34 -11.83 -2.59
CA VAL A 409 3.62 -11.38 -1.22
C VAL A 409 3.70 -12.53 -0.22
N LEU A 410 3.10 -13.68 -0.54
CA LEU A 410 3.19 -14.90 0.28
C LEU A 410 4.64 -15.37 0.43
N THR A 411 5.49 -15.09 -0.56
CA THR A 411 6.92 -15.44 -0.52
C THR A 411 7.74 -14.53 0.38
N LEU A 412 7.15 -13.42 0.84
CA LEU A 412 7.81 -12.40 1.66
C LEU A 412 7.30 -12.38 3.10
N CYS A 413 6.14 -12.97 3.40
CA CYS A 413 5.50 -12.85 4.71
C CYS A 413 5.97 -13.84 5.79
N GLY A 414 6.96 -14.70 5.48
CA GLY A 414 7.49 -15.68 6.43
C GLY A 414 6.54 -16.85 6.76
N GLN A 415 5.38 -16.93 6.08
CA GLN A 415 4.46 -18.05 6.21
C GLN A 415 4.87 -19.21 5.30
N ALA A 416 4.41 -20.42 5.64
CA ALA A 416 4.75 -21.62 4.88
C ALA A 416 4.14 -21.57 3.47
N LEU A 417 4.96 -21.89 2.47
CA LEU A 417 4.53 -22.06 1.10
C LEU A 417 3.84 -23.42 0.93
N PRO A 418 2.82 -23.54 0.07
CA PRO A 418 2.16 -24.81 -0.19
C PRO A 418 3.13 -25.80 -0.86
N GLU A 419 3.00 -27.08 -0.52
CA GLU A 419 3.80 -28.14 -1.15
C GLU A 419 3.47 -28.28 -2.64
N GLY A 420 4.45 -28.75 -3.43
CA GLY A 420 4.27 -29.00 -4.86
C GLY A 420 4.20 -27.75 -5.75
N HIS A 421 4.41 -26.54 -5.21
CA HIS A 421 4.46 -25.33 -6.01
C HIS A 421 5.63 -25.34 -7.00
N LEU A 422 5.41 -24.69 -8.14
CA LEU A 422 6.38 -24.43 -9.17
C LEU A 422 6.93 -23.00 -9.01
N ASP A 423 8.23 -22.84 -9.25
CA ASP A 423 8.87 -21.54 -9.40
C ASP A 423 8.82 -21.12 -10.87
N PHE A 424 8.04 -20.09 -11.19
CA PHE A 424 7.92 -19.57 -12.55
C PHE A 424 9.13 -18.75 -13.00
N LYS A 425 10.18 -18.67 -12.17
CA LYS A 425 11.41 -17.91 -12.44
C LYS A 425 11.07 -16.48 -12.83
N PHE A 426 10.23 -15.85 -12.02
CA PHE A 426 9.78 -14.49 -12.27
C PHE A 426 9.70 -13.71 -10.96
N PRO A 427 10.79 -13.01 -10.57
CA PRO A 427 10.75 -12.11 -9.42
C PRO A 427 9.89 -10.88 -9.76
N THR A 428 9.04 -10.49 -8.82
CA THR A 428 8.11 -9.35 -8.95
C THR A 428 8.45 -8.25 -7.96
N LYS A 429 7.81 -7.10 -8.11
CA LYS A 429 7.80 -5.99 -7.13
C LYS A 429 7.21 -6.37 -5.77
N TYR A 430 6.56 -7.52 -5.67
CA TYR A 430 5.81 -8.00 -4.50
C TYR A 430 6.31 -9.36 -3.99
N GLY A 431 7.42 -9.90 -4.52
CA GLY A 431 7.97 -11.21 -4.16
C GLY A 431 8.14 -12.13 -5.37
N LYS A 432 8.55 -13.38 -5.17
CA LYS A 432 8.69 -14.35 -6.26
C LYS A 432 7.31 -14.82 -6.75
N LEU A 433 7.12 -14.93 -8.06
CA LEU A 433 5.89 -15.49 -8.63
C LEU A 433 5.99 -17.03 -8.66
N LEU A 434 5.33 -17.65 -7.69
CA LEU A 434 5.19 -19.10 -7.57
C LEU A 434 3.78 -19.51 -7.94
N GLY A 435 3.54 -20.79 -8.21
CA GLY A 435 2.18 -21.26 -8.52
C GLY A 435 2.11 -22.71 -8.90
N PHE A 436 1.04 -23.06 -9.60
CA PHE A 436 0.80 -24.41 -10.10
C PHE A 436 0.41 -24.37 -11.58
N ALA A 437 0.61 -25.47 -12.29
CA ALA A 437 -0.02 -25.63 -13.60
C ALA A 437 -1.47 -26.10 -13.44
N GLY A 438 -2.34 -25.70 -14.37
CA GLY A 438 -3.78 -25.91 -14.28
C GLY A 438 -4.52 -24.64 -13.87
N SER A 439 -5.73 -24.81 -13.32
CA SER A 439 -6.66 -23.70 -13.03
C SER A 439 -6.82 -23.39 -11.54
N PHE A 440 -6.12 -24.12 -10.67
CA PHE A 440 -6.27 -24.03 -9.24
C PHE A 440 -4.95 -23.81 -8.51
N SER A 441 -4.99 -22.98 -7.47
CA SER A 441 -3.94 -22.89 -6.46
C SER A 441 -4.57 -22.88 -5.08
N ALA A 442 -3.81 -23.27 -4.06
CA ALA A 442 -4.27 -23.25 -2.68
C ALA A 442 -3.14 -22.87 -1.74
N TYR A 443 -3.47 -22.15 -0.68
CA TYR A 443 -2.52 -21.75 0.36
C TYR A 443 -3.25 -21.55 1.69
N THR A 444 -2.48 -21.44 2.77
CA THR A 444 -3.02 -21.28 4.12
C THR A 444 -2.36 -20.09 4.79
N LEU A 445 -3.17 -19.24 5.42
CA LEU A 445 -2.71 -18.08 6.17
C LEU A 445 -2.99 -18.21 7.67
N SER A 446 -2.16 -17.58 8.50
CA SER A 446 -2.46 -17.42 9.92
C SER A 446 -3.62 -16.47 10.19
N MET A 447 -4.41 -16.74 11.23
CA MET A 447 -5.40 -15.80 11.75
C MET A 447 -4.72 -14.63 12.45
N MET A 448 -5.27 -13.43 12.24
CA MET A 448 -4.91 -12.23 12.98
C MET A 448 -5.33 -12.36 14.45
N CYS A 449 -4.44 -12.00 15.38
CA CYS A 449 -4.82 -11.90 16.79
C CYS A 449 -5.70 -10.66 16.98
N THR A 450 -6.94 -10.87 17.42
CA THR A 450 -7.92 -9.79 17.60
C THR A 450 -8.07 -9.34 19.06
N GLU A 451 -7.53 -10.09 20.01
CA GLU A 451 -7.75 -9.87 21.44
C GLU A 451 -6.74 -8.87 22.03
N ARG A 452 -7.26 -7.81 22.67
CA ARG A 452 -6.45 -6.85 23.42
C ARG A 452 -6.28 -7.32 24.86
N LYS A 453 -5.07 -7.21 25.41
CA LYS A 453 -4.84 -7.50 26.84
C LYS A 453 -5.19 -6.28 27.69
N TYR A 454 -6.36 -6.30 28.35
CA TYR A 454 -6.77 -5.30 29.34
C TYR A 454 -6.38 -5.76 30.76
N PRO A 455 -5.40 -5.10 31.42
CA PRO A 455 -4.92 -5.52 32.73
C PRO A 455 -5.92 -5.28 33.86
N LEU A 456 -5.91 -6.16 34.86
CA LEU A 456 -6.57 -5.90 36.13
C LEU A 456 -5.67 -5.00 36.99
N ARG A 457 -6.28 -4.10 37.76
CA ARG A 457 -5.54 -3.22 38.66
C ARG A 457 -5.03 -4.02 39.85
N ASN A 458 -3.74 -3.92 40.16
CA ASN A 458 -3.24 -4.47 41.41
C ASN A 458 -3.79 -3.67 42.60
N GLU A 459 -4.16 -4.35 43.68
CA GLU A 459 -4.67 -3.71 44.91
C GLU A 459 -3.72 -2.66 45.51
N ASN A 460 -2.41 -2.78 45.25
CA ASN A 460 -1.39 -1.82 45.70
C ASN A 460 -0.71 -1.06 44.53
N SER A 461 -1.38 -0.96 43.38
CA SER A 461 -0.81 -0.29 42.20
C SER A 461 -0.70 1.23 42.41
N ARG A 462 0.43 1.81 41.96
CA ARG A 462 0.62 3.27 41.87
C ARG A 462 0.16 3.86 40.54
N ILE A 463 -0.33 3.02 39.63
CA ILE A 463 -0.79 3.45 38.30
C ILE A 463 -1.96 4.46 38.39
N PRO A 464 -2.94 4.32 39.30
CA PRO A 464 -4.01 5.31 39.45
C PRO A 464 -3.49 6.71 39.84
N GLU A 465 -2.48 6.77 40.72
CA GLU A 465 -1.82 8.03 41.11
C GLU A 465 -1.12 8.66 39.90
N LEU A 466 -0.31 7.88 39.20
CA LEU A 466 0.45 8.31 38.03
C LEU A 466 -0.45 8.79 36.89
N LEU A 467 -1.54 8.06 36.62
CA LEU A 467 -2.51 8.42 35.58
C LEU A 467 -3.28 9.68 35.97
N GLY A 468 -3.61 9.85 37.26
CA GLY A 468 -4.45 10.92 37.77
C GLY A 468 -3.88 12.34 37.70
N GLU A 469 -2.56 12.52 37.60
CA GLU A 469 -1.88 13.83 37.71
C GLU A 469 -2.41 14.93 36.77
N ASP A 470 -2.95 14.59 35.59
CA ASP A 470 -3.43 15.54 34.56
C ASP A 470 -4.82 15.15 34.00
N LEU A 471 -5.53 14.18 34.61
CA LEU A 471 -6.84 13.75 34.08
C LEU A 471 -7.89 14.87 34.12
N ASP A 472 -7.90 15.68 35.19
CA ASP A 472 -8.88 16.76 35.36
C ASP A 472 -8.72 17.86 34.33
N GLU A 473 -7.48 18.32 34.14
CA GLU A 473 -7.14 19.33 33.16
C GLU A 473 -7.39 18.82 31.74
N TYR A 474 -7.02 17.57 31.44
CA TYR A 474 -7.34 16.90 30.18
C TYR A 474 -8.85 16.92 29.87
N PHE A 475 -9.69 16.37 30.74
CA PHE A 475 -11.14 16.32 30.47
C PHE A 475 -11.79 17.71 30.44
N SER A 476 -11.30 18.64 31.26
CA SER A 476 -11.78 20.03 31.26
C SER A 476 -11.42 20.74 29.95
N PHE A 477 -10.27 20.44 29.36
CA PHE A 477 -9.87 20.96 28.06
C PHE A 477 -10.76 20.41 26.95
N GLU A 478 -10.93 19.09 26.87
CA GLU A 478 -11.75 18.43 25.83
C GLU A 478 -13.22 18.90 25.87
N ALA A 479 -13.79 19.08 27.05
CA ALA A 479 -15.19 19.48 27.21
C ALA A 479 -15.51 20.90 26.68
N ARG A 480 -14.50 21.69 26.32
CA ARG A 480 -14.68 23.05 25.78
C ARG A 480 -15.11 23.07 24.31
N PHE A 481 -14.93 21.97 23.59
CA PHE A 481 -15.17 21.91 22.15
C PHE A 481 -16.59 21.39 21.84
N PRO A 482 -17.39 22.10 21.00
CA PRO A 482 -18.71 21.65 20.61
C PRO A 482 -18.72 20.34 19.80
N ASP A 483 -19.75 19.51 19.98
CA ASP A 483 -19.91 18.24 19.25
C ASP A 483 -20.22 18.41 17.75
N ASN A 484 -20.43 19.64 17.28
CA ASN A 484 -20.73 19.96 15.88
C ASN A 484 -19.53 20.57 15.13
N ILE A 485 -18.33 20.58 15.72
CA ILE A 485 -17.07 20.95 15.06
C ILE A 485 -16.11 19.75 15.05
N GLN A 486 -15.25 19.66 14.04
CA GLN A 486 -14.17 18.67 13.99
C GLN A 486 -12.94 19.26 13.30
N SER A 487 -11.74 18.85 13.71
CA SER A 487 -10.50 19.17 13.01
C SER A 487 -10.26 18.25 11.80
N TYR A 488 -10.92 17.09 11.74
CA TYR A 488 -10.77 16.10 10.67
C TYR A 488 -12.09 15.54 10.14
N ALA A 489 -12.04 15.06 8.89
CA ALA A 489 -13.22 14.70 8.11
C ALA A 489 -13.56 13.20 8.15
N TYR A 490 -13.73 12.64 9.36
CA TYR A 490 -14.14 11.26 9.54
C TYR A 490 -15.00 11.06 10.82
N PRO A 491 -15.87 10.03 10.89
CA PRO A 491 -16.81 9.87 11.99
C PRO A 491 -16.19 9.63 13.37
N GLY A 492 -15.08 8.90 13.42
CA GLY A 492 -14.42 8.56 14.68
C GLY A 492 -13.87 9.76 15.45
N ALA A 493 -13.65 10.91 14.79
CA ALA A 493 -13.10 12.11 15.42
C ALA A 493 -13.93 12.58 16.63
N ILE A 494 -15.26 12.41 16.59
CA ILE A 494 -16.13 12.79 17.71
C ILE A 494 -15.90 11.90 18.96
N LEU A 495 -15.27 10.74 18.82
CA LEU A 495 -14.99 9.82 19.92
C LEU A 495 -13.57 9.98 20.47
N GLU A 496 -12.62 10.51 19.70
CA GLU A 496 -11.18 10.52 20.01
C GLU A 496 -10.88 11.05 21.43
N SER A 497 -11.45 12.21 21.79
CA SER A 497 -11.29 12.89 23.08
C SER A 497 -11.57 12.03 24.31
N TYR A 498 -12.30 10.92 24.19
CA TYR A 498 -12.65 10.05 25.32
C TYR A 498 -12.31 8.58 25.07
N ALA A 499 -12.42 8.12 23.83
CA ALA A 499 -12.22 6.73 23.46
C ALA A 499 -10.74 6.31 23.57
N TYR A 500 -9.79 7.21 23.31
CA TYR A 500 -8.37 6.90 23.53
C TYR A 500 -8.05 6.52 24.97
N ALA A 501 -8.73 7.12 25.93
CA ALA A 501 -8.51 6.86 27.35
C ALA A 501 -9.14 5.53 27.83
N CYS A 502 -10.01 4.91 27.02
CA CYS A 502 -10.75 3.69 27.40
C CYS A 502 -9.87 2.50 27.75
N SER A 503 -8.67 2.42 27.17
CA SER A 503 -7.76 1.30 27.46
C SER A 503 -7.25 1.27 28.91
N MET A 504 -7.30 2.42 29.59
CA MET A 504 -6.90 2.60 30.97
C MET A 504 -8.08 2.89 31.90
N ILE A 505 -9.33 2.72 31.43
CA ILE A 505 -10.54 3.09 32.21
C ILE A 505 -10.57 2.40 33.58
N ASN A 506 -10.13 1.14 33.68
CA ASN A 506 -10.10 0.39 34.94
C ASN A 506 -9.17 1.00 36.01
N PHE A 507 -8.20 1.82 35.60
CA PHE A 507 -7.23 2.48 36.49
C PHE A 507 -7.65 3.89 36.87
N MET A 508 -8.69 4.46 36.26
CA MET A 508 -9.19 5.79 36.59
C MET A 508 -10.03 5.79 37.87
N PRO A 509 -10.11 6.93 38.59
CA PRO A 509 -11.08 7.13 39.65
C PRO A 509 -12.52 6.90 39.19
N GLU A 510 -13.38 6.41 40.07
CA GLU A 510 -14.75 6.00 39.74
C GLU A 510 -15.57 7.10 39.05
N GLU A 511 -15.50 8.33 39.57
CA GLU A 511 -16.17 9.48 38.97
C GLU A 511 -15.72 9.75 37.52
N LYS A 512 -14.43 9.56 37.24
CA LYS A 512 -13.87 9.73 35.89
C LYS A 512 -14.27 8.60 34.96
N ARG A 513 -14.33 7.36 35.46
CA ARG A 513 -14.88 6.22 34.69
C ARG A 513 -16.32 6.49 34.27
N LYS A 514 -17.14 6.99 35.20
CA LYS A 514 -18.54 7.35 34.93
C LYS A 514 -18.63 8.47 33.90
N PHE A 515 -17.85 9.54 34.07
CA PHE A 515 -17.80 10.66 33.13
C PHE A 515 -17.47 10.22 31.69
N VAL A 516 -16.38 9.46 31.50
CA VAL A 516 -15.99 8.95 30.19
C VAL A 516 -17.11 8.09 29.57
N ARG A 517 -17.73 7.20 30.35
CA ARG A 517 -18.84 6.36 29.85
C ARG A 517 -20.05 7.18 29.41
N ASP A 518 -20.41 8.20 30.19
CA ASP A 518 -21.56 9.05 29.88
C ASP A 518 -21.30 9.87 28.59
N GLU A 519 -20.10 10.43 28.44
CA GLU A 519 -19.70 11.17 27.22
C GLU A 519 -19.66 10.26 25.97
N LEU A 520 -19.25 9.00 26.12
CA LEU A 520 -19.22 8.03 25.03
C LEU A 520 -20.61 7.55 24.63
N ARG A 521 -21.50 7.25 25.59
CA ARG A 521 -22.90 6.87 25.30
C ARG A 521 -23.61 7.95 24.50
N LYS A 522 -23.34 9.22 24.82
CA LYS A 522 -23.88 10.38 24.08
C LYS A 522 -23.39 10.40 22.62
N ARG A 523 -22.11 10.12 22.37
CA ARG A 523 -21.46 10.35 21.06
C ARG A 523 -21.41 9.14 20.14
N MET A 524 -21.49 7.90 20.65
CA MET A 524 -21.51 6.71 19.80
C MET A 524 -22.61 6.72 18.72
N PRO A 525 -23.87 7.08 19.03
CA PRO A 525 -24.91 7.22 18.00
C PRO A 525 -24.57 8.27 16.94
N MET A 526 -23.89 9.35 17.33
CA MET A 526 -23.46 10.43 16.43
C MET A 526 -22.36 9.97 15.48
N ALA A 527 -21.40 9.19 15.98
CA ALA A 527 -20.34 8.60 15.15
C ALA A 527 -20.89 7.59 14.13
N CYS A 528 -21.97 6.87 14.46
CA CYS A 528 -22.58 5.88 13.58
C CYS A 528 -23.57 6.48 12.56
N ASP A 529 -24.14 7.66 12.84
CA ASP A 529 -25.19 8.27 12.02
C ASP A 529 -24.62 8.83 10.70
N PRO A 530 -24.95 8.26 9.53
CA PRO A 530 -24.47 8.78 8.25
C PRO A 530 -24.94 10.22 7.98
N GLU A 531 -26.10 10.63 8.51
CA GLU A 531 -26.77 11.90 8.23
C GLU A 531 -26.28 13.06 9.11
N ARG A 532 -25.47 12.78 10.13
CA ARG A 532 -24.94 13.82 11.02
C ARG A 532 -24.17 14.86 10.19
N LYS A 533 -24.42 16.13 10.51
CA LYS A 533 -23.71 17.28 9.94
C LYS A 533 -22.78 17.90 10.99
N TYR A 534 -21.63 18.38 10.54
CA TYR A 534 -20.67 19.10 11.38
C TYR A 534 -19.90 20.13 10.55
N ALA A 535 -19.24 21.07 11.22
CA ALA A 535 -18.32 22.02 10.62
C ALA A 535 -16.88 21.50 10.75
N LEU A 536 -16.24 21.18 9.62
CA LEU A 536 -14.82 20.92 9.57
C LEU A 536 -14.04 22.23 9.64
N LEU A 537 -13.07 22.28 10.55
CA LEU A 537 -12.18 23.42 10.72
C LEU A 537 -10.99 23.32 9.76
N LEU A 538 -10.84 24.32 8.88
CA LEU A 538 -9.74 24.40 7.90
C LEU A 538 -8.45 24.81 8.60
N THR A 539 -7.86 23.82 9.25
CA THR A 539 -6.73 23.94 10.17
C THR A 539 -5.40 24.05 9.40
N ASP A 540 -4.54 24.95 9.85
CA ASP A 540 -3.14 25.05 9.41
C ASP A 540 -2.28 24.09 10.25
N HIS A 541 -2.24 22.83 9.81
CA HIS A 541 -1.49 21.79 10.50
C HIS A 541 0.03 22.05 10.49
N GLU A 542 0.56 22.76 9.48
CA GLU A 542 1.99 23.08 9.42
C GLU A 542 2.36 24.09 10.51
N LEU A 543 1.56 25.15 10.67
CA LEU A 543 1.73 26.12 11.74
C LEU A 543 1.74 25.42 13.09
N LEU A 544 0.71 24.64 13.39
CA LEU A 544 0.59 23.99 14.68
C LEU A 544 1.74 22.98 14.91
N SER A 545 2.15 22.24 13.87
CA SER A 545 3.31 21.32 13.91
C SER A 545 4.61 22.03 14.28
N ARG A 546 4.82 23.22 13.69
CA ARG A 546 6.02 24.04 13.91
C ARG A 546 6.01 24.74 15.27
N THR A 547 4.88 25.29 15.70
CA THR A 547 4.80 26.09 16.93
C THR A 547 4.55 25.27 18.18
N LYS A 548 3.98 24.06 18.04
CA LYS A 548 3.61 23.16 19.15
C LYS A 548 2.92 23.91 20.30
N PRO A 549 1.78 24.58 20.00
CA PRO A 549 1.16 25.48 20.97
C PRO A 549 0.65 24.73 22.20
N GLY A 550 0.62 25.40 23.35
CA GLY A 550 0.01 24.86 24.56
C GLY A 550 -1.52 24.81 24.47
N LYS A 551 -2.18 24.12 25.41
CA LYS A 551 -3.65 23.89 25.42
C LYS A 551 -4.47 25.18 25.23
N GLU A 552 -4.12 26.28 25.90
CA GLU A 552 -4.88 27.56 25.74
C GLU A 552 -4.70 28.20 24.35
N ASP A 553 -3.50 28.11 23.77
CA ASP A 553 -3.26 28.61 22.41
C ASP A 553 -3.97 27.76 21.36
N VAL A 554 -4.01 26.44 21.57
CA VAL A 554 -4.81 25.50 20.77
C VAL A 554 -6.29 25.89 20.83
N TYR A 555 -6.84 26.10 22.02
CA TYR A 555 -8.23 26.51 22.17
C TYR A 555 -8.51 27.84 21.45
N ARG A 556 -7.68 28.87 21.66
CA ARG A 556 -7.83 30.17 20.99
C ARG A 556 -7.78 30.05 19.47
N TYR A 557 -6.89 29.21 18.96
CA TYR A 557 -6.76 28.95 17.53
C TYR A 557 -8.04 28.33 16.95
N TYR A 558 -8.50 27.20 17.51
CA TYR A 558 -9.66 26.47 16.98
C TYR A 558 -10.99 27.20 17.16
N MET A 559 -11.10 28.05 18.20
CA MET A 559 -12.30 28.85 18.46
C MET A 559 -12.26 30.25 17.82
N SER A 560 -11.18 30.59 17.12
CA SER A 560 -11.08 31.87 16.41
C SER A 560 -12.19 32.02 15.38
N GLY A 561 -12.68 33.25 15.20
CA GLY A 561 -13.58 33.59 14.09
C GLY A 561 -12.90 33.55 12.72
N ASP A 562 -11.57 33.59 12.70
CA ASP A 562 -10.76 33.66 11.47
C ASP A 562 -10.50 32.29 10.84
N ILE A 563 -10.72 31.18 11.59
CA ILE A 563 -10.54 29.84 11.04
C ILE A 563 -11.66 29.52 10.04
N GLY A 564 -11.27 29.11 8.84
CA GLY A 564 -12.23 28.69 7.82
C GLY A 564 -13.04 27.48 8.29
N LYS A 565 -14.33 27.44 7.92
CA LYS A 565 -15.22 26.32 8.28
C LYS A 565 -15.89 25.77 7.04
N LEU A 566 -15.99 24.45 6.96
CA LEU A 566 -16.61 23.76 5.84
C LEU A 566 -17.72 22.83 6.35
N PRO A 567 -18.97 22.94 5.83
CA PRO A 567 -20.04 22.03 6.22
C PRO A 567 -19.79 20.64 5.64
N MET A 568 -19.88 19.62 6.49
CA MET A 568 -19.62 18.23 6.16
C MET A 568 -20.77 17.33 6.57
N PHE A 569 -20.89 16.19 5.89
CA PHE A 569 -21.66 15.04 6.35
C PHE A 569 -20.72 14.02 7.01
N ASN A 570 -21.26 13.24 7.95
CA ASN A 570 -20.52 12.22 8.66
C ASN A 570 -20.00 11.12 7.72
N LEU A 571 -20.83 10.71 6.75
CA LEU A 571 -20.47 9.73 5.72
C LEU A 571 -20.99 10.17 4.35
N TYR A 572 -20.23 9.83 3.31
CA TYR A 572 -20.61 10.04 1.92
C TYR A 572 -20.70 8.70 1.21
N GLU A 573 -21.84 8.43 0.57
CA GLU A 573 -21.95 7.25 -0.30
C GLU A 573 -21.19 7.48 -1.60
N ARG A 574 -20.41 6.47 -2.01
CA ARG A 574 -19.61 6.49 -3.22
C ARG A 574 -19.93 5.29 -4.10
N ARG A 575 -20.06 5.53 -5.42
CA ARG A 575 -20.21 4.50 -6.45
C ARG A 575 -18.97 4.39 -7.34
N GLU A 576 -18.15 3.37 -7.13
CA GLU A 576 -16.88 3.15 -7.86
C GLU A 576 -17.09 3.21 -9.40
N PRO A 577 -16.26 3.94 -10.16
CA PRO A 577 -16.60 4.35 -11.52
C PRO A 577 -16.66 3.21 -12.54
N PHE A 578 -15.93 2.11 -12.38
CA PHE A 578 -15.87 1.04 -13.37
C PHE A 578 -16.86 -0.10 -13.13
N THR A 579 -16.95 -0.59 -11.90
CA THR A 579 -17.79 -1.73 -11.51
C THR A 579 -19.10 -1.32 -10.87
N LYS A 580 -19.24 -0.03 -10.54
CA LYS A 580 -20.47 0.56 -9.99
C LYS A 580 -20.85 0.05 -8.59
N ARG A 581 -19.90 -0.58 -7.88
CA ARG A 581 -20.06 -0.98 -6.48
C ARG A 581 -20.18 0.24 -5.58
N SER A 582 -21.09 0.16 -4.62
CA SER A 582 -21.31 1.22 -3.64
C SER A 582 -20.64 0.91 -2.30
N TYR A 583 -20.03 1.92 -1.70
CA TYR A 583 -19.45 1.88 -0.35
C TYR A 583 -19.62 3.24 0.32
N PHE A 584 -19.37 3.32 1.64
CA PHE A 584 -19.31 4.61 2.34
C PHE A 584 -17.86 5.05 2.50
N LEU A 585 -17.58 6.31 2.18
CA LEU A 585 -16.34 6.97 2.54
C LEU A 585 -16.36 7.28 4.02
N CYS A 586 -15.43 6.69 4.76
CA CYS A 586 -15.24 6.97 6.18
C CYS A 586 -14.39 8.22 6.38
N TYR A 587 -13.40 8.45 5.54
CA TYR A 587 -12.59 9.65 5.53
C TYR A 587 -12.79 10.40 4.21
N PHE A 588 -13.24 11.65 4.31
CA PHE A 588 -13.39 12.48 3.11
C PHE A 588 -12.15 13.34 2.87
N ASN A 589 -11.39 13.08 1.80
CA ASN A 589 -10.24 13.91 1.45
C ASN A 589 -10.66 15.28 0.93
N VAL A 590 -10.61 16.28 1.82
CA VAL A 590 -11.05 17.64 1.55
C VAL A 590 -10.17 18.42 0.58
N SER A 591 -8.97 17.93 0.25
CA SER A 591 -8.11 18.57 -0.77
C SER A 591 -8.80 18.68 -2.13
N MET A 592 -9.73 17.76 -2.43
CA MET A 592 -10.52 17.76 -3.66
C MET A 592 -11.53 18.90 -3.72
N MET A 593 -12.04 19.36 -2.57
CA MET A 593 -12.86 20.58 -2.52
C MET A 593 -11.98 21.83 -2.59
N LEU A 594 -10.87 21.84 -1.85
CA LEU A 594 -9.95 22.97 -1.79
C LEU A 594 -9.28 23.27 -3.15
N ASN A 595 -9.07 22.26 -3.99
CA ASN A 595 -8.50 22.43 -5.33
C ASN A 595 -9.56 22.63 -6.43
N GLY A 596 -10.84 22.68 -6.07
CA GLY A 596 -11.97 22.86 -6.98
C GLY A 596 -12.33 21.63 -7.83
N GLY A 597 -11.80 20.45 -7.52
CA GLY A 597 -12.20 19.18 -8.16
C GLY A 597 -13.62 18.77 -7.78
N ILE A 598 -14.06 19.13 -6.57
CA ILE A 598 -15.42 19.02 -6.05
C ILE A 598 -15.90 20.45 -5.78
N LYS A 599 -17.05 20.83 -6.34
CA LYS A 599 -17.52 22.21 -6.38
C LYS A 599 -18.21 22.63 -5.09
N ASP A 600 -19.17 21.83 -4.63
CA ASP A 600 -19.99 22.15 -3.46
C ASP A 600 -19.96 21.07 -2.38
N GLY A 601 -19.42 19.88 -2.69
CA GLY A 601 -19.31 18.80 -1.71
C GLY A 601 -20.66 18.18 -1.37
N SER A 602 -21.67 18.36 -2.23
CA SER A 602 -22.95 17.68 -2.12
C SER A 602 -22.79 16.16 -2.23
N ARG A 603 -23.71 15.41 -1.62
CA ARG A 603 -23.68 13.94 -1.66
C ARG A 603 -23.86 13.42 -3.08
N GLU A 604 -24.67 14.11 -3.88
CA GLU A 604 -24.92 13.82 -5.28
C GLU A 604 -23.63 13.99 -6.09
N GLU A 605 -22.89 15.08 -5.87
CA GLU A 605 -21.59 15.32 -6.53
C GLU A 605 -20.58 14.23 -6.17
N VAL A 606 -20.44 13.90 -4.87
CA VAL A 606 -19.51 12.86 -4.41
C VAL A 606 -19.88 11.47 -4.94
N ALA A 607 -21.17 11.12 -4.90
CA ALA A 607 -21.65 9.84 -5.42
C ALA A 607 -21.39 9.70 -6.93
N ALA A 608 -21.58 10.78 -7.69
CA ALA A 608 -21.45 10.81 -9.15
C ALA A 608 -20.03 11.13 -9.67
N TYR A 609 -19.08 11.44 -8.79
CA TYR A 609 -17.73 11.84 -9.19
C TYR A 609 -17.09 10.80 -10.15
N PRO A 610 -16.46 11.23 -11.26
CA PRO A 610 -16.04 10.32 -12.32
C PRO A 610 -14.74 9.54 -12.03
N GLU A 611 -13.95 9.99 -11.06
CA GLU A 611 -12.70 9.31 -10.67
C GLU A 611 -12.90 8.53 -9.36
N ALA A 612 -12.08 7.51 -9.08
CA ALA A 612 -12.17 6.81 -7.81
C ALA A 612 -11.76 7.72 -6.65
N PHE A 613 -12.45 7.58 -5.51
CA PHE A 613 -11.98 8.14 -4.26
C PHE A 613 -11.04 7.15 -3.61
N VAL A 614 -9.95 7.65 -3.06
CA VAL A 614 -9.07 6.84 -2.24
C VAL A 614 -9.36 7.16 -0.80
N GLU A 615 -9.74 6.12 -0.08
CA GLU A 615 -9.97 6.18 1.34
C GLU A 615 -8.63 6.38 2.05
N ASN A 616 -8.62 7.25 3.06
CA ASN A 616 -7.57 7.19 4.05
C ASN A 616 -8.01 6.14 5.06
N ASP A 617 -7.57 4.91 4.79
CA ASP A 617 -7.96 3.69 5.49
C ASP A 617 -7.68 3.73 7.01
N TRP A 618 -6.70 4.52 7.48
CA TRP A 618 -6.55 4.85 8.90
C TRP A 618 -7.80 5.47 9.51
N GLY A 619 -8.56 6.27 8.75
CA GLY A 619 -9.84 6.83 9.19
C GLY A 619 -10.87 5.72 9.46
N ILE A 620 -10.88 4.65 8.67
CA ILE A 620 -11.69 3.45 8.96
C ILE A 620 -11.14 2.74 10.20
N GLY A 621 -9.83 2.49 10.23
CA GLY A 621 -9.12 1.80 11.31
C GLY A 621 -9.39 2.42 12.68
N ILE A 622 -9.17 3.73 12.80
CA ILE A 622 -9.41 4.51 14.01
C ILE A 622 -10.91 4.52 14.32
N THR A 623 -11.79 4.87 13.38
CA THR A 623 -13.25 4.90 13.65
C THR A 623 -13.76 3.59 14.23
N PHE A 624 -13.41 2.47 13.59
CA PHE A 624 -13.90 1.16 14.02
C PHE A 624 -13.35 0.77 15.38
N TYR A 625 -12.08 1.08 15.63
CA TYR A 625 -11.46 0.82 16.93
C TYR A 625 -12.06 1.67 18.04
N LEU A 626 -12.31 2.95 17.80
CA LEU A 626 -12.95 3.82 18.78
C LEU A 626 -14.40 3.42 19.03
N LEU A 627 -15.15 2.99 18.01
CA LEU A 627 -16.50 2.44 18.19
C LEU A 627 -16.48 1.20 19.09
N TYR A 628 -15.59 0.24 18.79
CA TYR A 628 -15.47 -0.98 19.56
C TYR A 628 -15.03 -0.74 21.01
N THR A 629 -13.98 0.06 21.23
CA THR A 629 -13.49 0.34 22.59
C THR A 629 -14.48 1.17 23.39
N SER A 630 -15.27 2.04 22.75
CA SER A 630 -16.36 2.78 23.40
C SER A 630 -17.50 1.86 23.80
N ALA A 631 -17.89 0.91 22.94
CA ALA A 631 -18.90 -0.09 23.25
C ALA A 631 -18.45 -0.99 24.41
N LEU A 632 -17.18 -1.40 24.44
CA LEU A 632 -16.60 -2.10 25.58
C LEU A 632 -16.65 -1.25 26.86
N ALA A 633 -16.16 -0.01 26.83
CA ALA A 633 -16.09 0.84 28.01
C ALA A 633 -17.47 1.10 28.64
N THR A 634 -18.49 1.26 27.80
CA THR A 634 -19.88 1.55 28.21
C THR A 634 -20.72 0.30 28.47
N GLY A 635 -20.32 -0.84 27.90
CA GLY A 635 -21.10 -2.07 27.84
C GLY A 635 -22.27 -2.03 26.84
N ASP A 636 -22.36 -1.02 25.98
CA ASP A 636 -23.52 -0.75 25.13
C ASP A 636 -23.16 -0.85 23.64
N PHE A 637 -23.73 -1.86 22.96
CA PHE A 637 -23.57 -2.09 21.52
C PHE A 637 -24.76 -1.60 20.70
N SER A 638 -25.79 -1.00 21.31
CA SER A 638 -27.07 -0.67 20.65
C SER A 638 -26.92 0.26 19.45
N ALA A 639 -26.00 1.23 19.51
CA ALA A 639 -25.69 2.10 18.38
C ALA A 639 -25.10 1.32 17.20
N ILE A 640 -24.15 0.41 17.48
CA ILE A 640 -23.52 -0.45 16.47
C ILE A 640 -24.56 -1.39 15.85
N GLU A 641 -25.43 -2.00 16.66
CA GLU A 641 -26.53 -2.86 16.20
C GLU A 641 -27.48 -2.09 15.26
N LYS A 642 -27.93 -0.91 15.69
CA LYS A 642 -28.82 -0.05 14.90
C LYS A 642 -28.23 0.30 13.53
N TYR A 643 -26.93 0.62 13.49
CA TYR A 643 -26.23 1.07 12.29
C TYR A 643 -25.35 0.00 11.63
N TRP A 644 -25.54 -1.28 11.97
CA TRP A 644 -24.68 -2.37 11.47
C TRP A 644 -24.62 -2.43 9.94
N HIS A 645 -25.75 -2.16 9.27
CA HIS A 645 -25.81 -2.09 7.80
C HIS A 645 -24.93 -0.97 7.20
N VAL A 646 -24.76 0.17 7.89
CA VAL A 646 -23.85 1.26 7.51
C VAL A 646 -22.40 0.84 7.74
N ILE A 647 -22.11 0.29 8.92
CA ILE A 647 -20.76 -0.16 9.30
C ILE A 647 -20.23 -1.21 8.32
N ARG A 648 -21.05 -2.20 7.93
CA ARG A 648 -20.68 -3.17 6.88
C ARG A 648 -20.36 -2.52 5.54
N LYS A 649 -21.11 -1.48 5.17
CA LYS A 649 -20.91 -0.75 3.90
C LYS A 649 -19.66 0.13 3.92
N ILE A 650 -19.22 0.62 5.08
CA ILE A 650 -17.87 1.20 5.26
C ILE A 650 -16.80 0.12 5.06
N PHE A 651 -16.93 -1.02 5.78
CA PHE A 651 -15.94 -2.11 5.72
C PHE A 651 -15.78 -2.71 4.30
N SER A 652 -16.84 -2.65 3.48
CA SER A 652 -16.81 -3.14 2.09
C SER A 652 -15.71 -2.52 1.21
N TYR A 653 -15.13 -1.38 1.62
CA TYR A 653 -13.93 -0.82 0.97
C TYR A 653 -12.79 -1.86 0.85
N PHE A 654 -12.52 -2.62 1.92
CA PHE A 654 -11.43 -3.60 1.97
C PHE A 654 -11.65 -4.81 1.05
N ASP A 655 -12.91 -5.05 0.65
CA ASP A 655 -13.32 -6.09 -0.28
C ASP A 655 -13.28 -5.57 -1.73
N ILE A 656 -13.92 -4.42 -2.00
CA ILE A 656 -14.00 -3.81 -3.33
C ILE A 656 -12.61 -3.50 -3.91
N TYR A 657 -11.72 -2.98 -3.09
CA TYR A 657 -10.38 -2.55 -3.50
C TYR A 657 -9.28 -3.52 -3.09
N HIS A 658 -9.65 -4.74 -2.70
CA HIS A 658 -8.67 -5.75 -2.33
C HIS A 658 -7.76 -6.07 -3.52
N ASP A 659 -6.46 -6.03 -3.27
CA ASP A 659 -5.48 -6.44 -4.23
C ASP A 659 -5.03 -7.88 -4.01
N TRP A 660 -5.03 -8.66 -5.10
CA TRP A 660 -4.64 -10.06 -5.06
C TRP A 660 -3.13 -10.24 -4.83
N ALA A 661 -2.26 -9.43 -5.45
CA ALA A 661 -0.81 -9.65 -5.39
C ALA A 661 -0.20 -9.31 -4.01
N CYS A 662 -0.72 -8.26 -3.37
CA CYS A 662 -0.36 -7.78 -2.05
C CYS A 662 -1.24 -8.36 -0.94
N MET A 663 -2.38 -9.00 -1.25
CA MET A 663 -3.33 -9.53 -0.26
C MET A 663 -3.89 -8.46 0.70
N GLY A 664 -4.13 -7.25 0.20
CA GLY A 664 -4.70 -6.14 0.98
C GLY A 664 -5.26 -5.03 0.10
N ALA A 665 -6.08 -4.14 0.64
CA ALA A 665 -6.59 -2.99 -0.11
C ALA A 665 -5.61 -1.80 -0.06
N GLY A 666 -5.58 -0.94 -1.07
CA GLY A 666 -4.63 0.19 -1.13
C GLY A 666 -4.90 1.34 -0.14
N TYR A 667 -3.84 2.12 0.14
CA TYR A 667 -3.71 3.29 1.04
C TYR A 667 -3.27 4.57 0.29
N ALA A 668 -3.65 5.73 0.83
CA ALA A 668 -3.22 7.12 0.59
C ALA A 668 -3.54 7.72 -0.78
N GLU A 669 -4.10 8.94 -0.78
CA GLU A 669 -4.25 9.89 -1.90
C GLU A 669 -3.86 9.32 -3.29
N LYS A 670 -4.75 8.51 -3.90
CA LYS A 670 -4.59 7.80 -5.20
C LYS A 670 -4.05 6.35 -5.16
N ALA A 671 -4.15 5.67 -4.01
CA ALA A 671 -3.77 4.26 -3.79
C ALA A 671 -2.30 3.98 -4.12
N ARG A 672 -1.45 4.93 -3.72
CA ARG A 672 -0.01 4.91 -4.03
C ARG A 672 0.76 3.87 -3.23
N THR A 673 0.19 3.40 -2.14
CA THR A 673 0.81 2.50 -1.15
C THR A 673 -0.14 1.37 -0.81
N TRP A 674 0.37 0.18 -0.55
CA TRP A 674 -0.41 -0.91 0.04
C TRP A 674 -0.23 -0.87 1.56
N ILE A 675 -1.12 -0.10 2.20
CA ILE A 675 -1.51 -0.13 3.62
C ILE A 675 -0.65 0.62 4.64
N GLU A 676 -1.34 1.28 5.57
CA GLU A 676 -0.87 1.77 6.86
C GLU A 676 -1.16 0.75 7.98
N GLY A 677 -0.32 0.70 9.03
CA GLY A 677 -0.58 -0.14 10.20
C GLY A 677 -1.95 0.05 10.85
N ALA A 678 -2.57 1.19 10.57
CA ALA A 678 -3.81 1.66 11.16
C ALA A 678 -5.02 0.80 10.82
N ASN A 679 -5.02 0.18 9.62
CA ASN A 679 -6.13 -0.66 9.15
C ASN A 679 -6.37 -1.87 10.03
N PHE A 680 -5.34 -2.30 10.73
CA PHE A 680 -5.42 -3.40 11.68
C PHE A 680 -6.59 -3.20 12.65
N GLY A 681 -6.76 -1.97 13.16
CA GLY A 681 -7.87 -1.61 14.04
C GLY A 681 -9.25 -1.83 13.42
N ALA A 682 -9.40 -1.72 12.09
CA ALA A 682 -10.66 -1.98 11.41
C ALA A 682 -11.03 -3.46 11.45
N PHE A 683 -10.08 -4.35 11.15
CA PHE A 683 -10.33 -5.80 11.10
C PHE A 683 -10.65 -6.36 12.48
N THR A 684 -9.81 -6.07 13.48
CA THR A 684 -9.99 -6.59 14.84
C THR A 684 -11.33 -6.14 15.41
N SER A 685 -11.65 -4.85 15.28
CA SER A 685 -12.89 -4.28 15.82
C SER A 685 -14.12 -4.76 15.07
N PHE A 686 -14.07 -4.85 13.73
CA PHE A 686 -15.21 -5.33 12.96
C PHE A 686 -15.55 -6.79 13.27
N ILE A 687 -14.54 -7.65 13.47
CA ILE A 687 -14.74 -9.05 13.89
C ILE A 687 -15.48 -9.11 15.23
N HIS A 688 -15.07 -8.30 16.21
CA HIS A 688 -15.72 -8.25 17.52
C HIS A 688 -17.12 -7.65 17.48
N MET A 689 -17.33 -6.56 16.74
CA MET A 689 -18.64 -5.98 16.52
C MET A 689 -19.59 -6.96 15.81
N ALA A 690 -19.12 -7.67 14.77
CA ALA A 690 -19.90 -8.69 14.06
C ALA A 690 -20.35 -9.82 15.01
N ARG A 691 -19.48 -10.25 15.93
CA ARG A 691 -19.81 -11.25 16.96
C ARG A 691 -20.85 -10.72 17.94
N ALA A 692 -20.74 -9.46 18.36
CA ALA A 692 -21.68 -8.81 19.27
C ALA A 692 -23.09 -8.75 18.68
N VAL A 693 -23.21 -8.31 17.42
CA VAL A 693 -24.51 -8.23 16.71
C VAL A 693 -25.03 -9.59 16.21
N GLY A 694 -24.21 -10.65 16.27
CA GLY A 694 -24.57 -12.00 15.83
C GLY A 694 -24.44 -12.28 14.32
N ASP A 695 -23.75 -11.43 13.56
CA ASP A 695 -23.51 -11.60 12.11
C ASP A 695 -22.30 -12.51 11.85
N THR A 696 -22.54 -13.83 11.89
CA THR A 696 -21.50 -14.84 11.65
C THR A 696 -20.92 -14.76 10.23
N GLY A 697 -21.72 -14.37 9.22
CA GLY A 697 -21.26 -14.26 7.84
C GLY A 697 -20.20 -13.18 7.68
N SER A 698 -20.49 -11.97 8.20
CA SER A 698 -19.53 -10.86 8.19
C SER A 698 -18.32 -11.13 9.08
N CYS A 699 -18.49 -11.82 10.22
CA CYS A 699 -17.37 -12.23 11.08
C CYS A 699 -16.38 -13.14 10.33
N GLU A 700 -16.86 -14.23 9.71
CA GLU A 700 -16.00 -15.18 8.99
C GLU A 700 -15.29 -14.53 7.79
N HIS A 701 -16.01 -13.68 7.04
CA HIS A 701 -15.43 -12.95 5.92
C HIS A 701 -14.36 -11.96 6.38
N ALA A 702 -14.58 -11.25 7.49
CA ALA A 702 -13.60 -10.34 8.06
C ALA A 702 -12.36 -11.07 8.60
N VAL A 703 -12.51 -12.26 9.21
CA VAL A 703 -11.35 -13.10 9.61
C VAL A 703 -10.52 -13.48 8.39
N TYR A 704 -11.15 -13.88 7.29
CA TYR A 704 -10.47 -14.20 6.04
C TYR A 704 -9.69 -13.00 5.46
N LEU A 705 -10.30 -11.81 5.40
CA LEU A 705 -9.60 -10.61 4.93
C LEU A 705 -8.51 -10.17 5.91
N ALA A 706 -8.72 -10.32 7.22
CA ALA A 706 -7.73 -10.01 8.26
C ALA A 706 -6.50 -10.92 8.15
N SER A 707 -6.66 -12.21 7.86
CA SER A 707 -5.55 -13.12 7.62
C SER A 707 -4.69 -12.70 6.43
N LYS A 708 -5.33 -12.26 5.35
CA LYS A 708 -4.65 -11.69 4.18
C LYS A 708 -3.88 -10.41 4.52
N MET A 709 -4.54 -9.49 5.25
CA MET A 709 -3.95 -8.26 5.75
C MET A 709 -2.71 -8.52 6.64
N LEU A 710 -2.78 -9.50 7.54
CA LEU A 710 -1.65 -9.88 8.38
C LEU A 710 -0.43 -10.32 7.53
N ALA A 711 -0.65 -11.16 6.52
CA ALA A 711 0.42 -11.61 5.63
C ALA A 711 1.11 -10.43 4.91
N LEU A 712 0.34 -9.44 4.46
CA LEU A 712 0.90 -8.22 3.90
C LEU A 712 1.72 -7.44 4.94
N CYS A 713 1.20 -7.25 6.15
CA CYS A 713 1.94 -6.61 7.23
C CYS A 713 3.28 -7.31 7.49
N GLU A 714 3.30 -8.63 7.61
CA GLU A 714 4.53 -9.42 7.81
C GLU A 714 5.52 -9.20 6.66
N ALA A 715 5.06 -9.27 5.41
CA ALA A 715 5.91 -9.10 4.23
C ALA A 715 6.62 -7.74 4.20
N ARG A 716 6.00 -6.68 4.72
CA ARG A 716 6.63 -5.36 4.78
C ARG A 716 7.90 -5.34 5.61
N PHE A 717 7.95 -6.10 6.70
CA PHE A 717 9.12 -6.14 7.58
C PHE A 717 10.17 -7.15 7.11
N LEU A 718 9.75 -8.19 6.41
CA LEU A 718 10.62 -9.32 6.05
C LEU A 718 11.18 -9.23 4.63
N SER A 719 10.62 -8.36 3.78
CA SER A 719 10.98 -8.28 2.35
C SER A 719 12.32 -7.66 2.02
N ALA A 720 13.01 -7.01 2.97
CA ALA A 720 14.21 -6.23 2.68
C ALA A 720 15.35 -7.07 2.09
N ALA A 721 15.52 -8.31 2.54
CA ALA A 721 16.54 -9.23 1.99
C ALA A 721 16.28 -9.55 0.51
N TYR A 722 15.03 -9.79 0.14
CA TYR A 722 14.64 -10.03 -1.24
C TYR A 722 15.02 -8.85 -2.14
N PHE A 723 14.68 -7.62 -1.76
CA PHE A 723 15.02 -6.46 -2.58
C PHE A 723 16.52 -6.19 -2.61
N ALA A 724 17.23 -6.40 -1.50
CA ALA A 724 18.69 -6.26 -1.48
C ALA A 724 19.39 -7.18 -2.48
N GLU A 725 18.93 -8.44 -2.57
CA GLU A 725 19.37 -9.39 -3.61
C GLU A 725 19.10 -8.84 -5.01
N GLN A 726 17.87 -8.36 -5.27
CA GLN A 726 17.49 -7.84 -6.59
C GLN A 726 18.26 -6.57 -7.01
N TYR A 727 18.69 -5.74 -6.05
CA TYR A 727 19.49 -4.54 -6.31
C TYR A 727 21.00 -4.78 -6.26
N GLY A 728 21.46 -6.00 -5.94
CA GLY A 728 22.88 -6.32 -5.78
C GLY A 728 23.56 -5.52 -4.66
N VAL A 729 22.87 -5.31 -3.54
CA VAL A 729 23.39 -4.58 -2.36
C VAL A 729 23.26 -5.41 -1.09
N ASP A 730 23.96 -5.02 -0.03
CA ASP A 730 23.80 -5.68 1.27
C ASP A 730 22.38 -5.51 1.82
N THR A 731 21.90 -6.53 2.53
CA THR A 731 20.59 -6.50 3.21
C THR A 731 20.49 -5.33 4.19
N TRP A 732 19.33 -4.69 4.21
CA TRP A 732 18.94 -3.72 5.24
C TRP A 732 17.73 -4.23 6.00
N TYR A 733 17.38 -3.58 7.11
CA TYR A 733 16.30 -4.02 8.01
C TYR A 733 15.33 -2.88 8.29
N GLY A 734 14.04 -3.19 8.32
CA GLY A 734 12.98 -2.25 8.65
C GLY A 734 11.81 -2.32 7.68
N ASN A 735 10.79 -1.53 7.97
CA ASN A 735 9.52 -1.54 7.24
C ASN A 735 9.69 -1.09 5.79
N ARG A 736 9.26 -1.91 4.82
CA ARG A 736 9.08 -1.50 3.44
C ARG A 736 7.62 -1.20 3.15
N THR A 737 7.40 -0.26 2.24
CA THR A 737 6.10 0.00 1.65
C THR A 737 6.06 -0.63 0.26
N PHE A 738 5.01 -1.38 -0.03
CA PHE A 738 4.72 -1.77 -1.41
C PHE A 738 3.96 -0.62 -2.04
N GLN A 739 4.44 -0.11 -3.16
CA GLN A 739 3.95 1.13 -3.74
C GLN A 739 3.77 1.01 -5.25
N GLU A 740 2.83 1.78 -5.75
CA GLU A 740 2.49 1.87 -7.17
C GLU A 740 3.37 2.92 -7.88
N GLU A 741 3.63 2.74 -9.17
CA GLU A 741 4.62 3.46 -9.98
C GLU A 741 3.98 4.44 -10.98
N TYR A 742 2.94 5.16 -10.56
CA TYR A 742 2.14 6.01 -11.45
C TYR A 742 2.94 7.17 -12.06
N SER A 743 3.97 7.64 -11.36
CA SER A 743 4.79 8.78 -11.78
C SER A 743 6.13 8.78 -11.06
N PRO A 744 7.20 9.34 -11.66
CA PRO A 744 8.48 9.49 -10.97
C PRO A 744 8.35 10.23 -9.63
N CYS A 745 7.45 11.21 -9.50
CA CYS A 745 7.20 11.87 -8.19
C CYS A 745 6.67 10.94 -7.09
N HIS A 746 6.50 9.66 -7.37
CA HIS A 746 6.00 8.66 -6.46
C HIS A 746 6.76 7.33 -6.68
N ASN A 747 8.06 7.38 -7.01
CA ASN A 747 8.86 6.17 -7.02
C ASN A 747 9.34 5.84 -5.61
N PHE A 748 8.78 4.80 -5.02
CA PHE A 748 9.11 4.37 -3.65
C PHE A 748 9.86 3.04 -3.61
N GLN A 749 10.12 2.51 -4.80
CA GLN A 749 11.09 1.49 -5.17
C GLN A 749 12.57 1.82 -4.93
N TYR A 750 13.13 1.95 -3.72
CA TYR A 750 14.56 2.38 -3.60
C TYR A 750 15.39 1.69 -2.52
N VAL A 751 16.71 1.71 -2.71
CA VAL A 751 17.71 1.38 -1.68
C VAL A 751 17.87 2.59 -0.73
N PRO A 752 17.61 2.46 0.59
CA PRO A 752 17.69 3.60 1.50
C PRO A 752 19.10 4.20 1.57
N LYS A 753 19.21 5.54 1.52
CA LYS A 753 20.49 6.27 1.68
C LYS A 753 20.90 6.44 3.15
N ASP A 754 19.94 6.57 4.06
CA ASP A 754 20.15 6.91 5.48
C ASP A 754 20.18 5.67 6.39
N LEU A 755 20.98 4.66 6.02
CA LEU A 755 21.16 3.45 6.84
C LEU A 755 22.23 3.67 7.91
N ASN A 756 21.98 3.21 9.15
CA ASN A 756 23.02 3.21 10.18
C ASN A 756 24.06 2.09 9.93
N LYS A 757 25.08 2.00 10.80
CA LYS A 757 26.11 0.94 10.74
C LYS A 757 25.56 -0.50 10.77
N ASP A 758 24.40 -0.70 11.39
CA ASP A 758 23.71 -1.99 11.48
C ASP A 758 22.67 -2.18 10.35
N ARG A 759 22.66 -1.26 9.36
CA ARG A 759 21.74 -1.19 8.21
C ARG A 759 20.25 -1.23 8.59
N VAL A 760 19.90 -0.67 9.74
CA VAL A 760 18.52 -0.53 10.20
C VAL A 760 17.95 0.81 9.73
N MET A 761 16.77 0.77 9.13
CA MET A 761 16.05 1.96 8.71
C MET A 761 15.38 2.64 9.92
N PRO A 762 15.54 3.97 10.09
CA PRO A 762 15.10 4.73 11.26
C PRO A 762 13.58 4.89 11.46
N CYS A 763 12.75 4.25 10.65
CA CYS A 763 11.29 4.32 10.77
C CYS A 763 10.67 2.94 10.57
N GLY A 764 9.53 2.68 11.22
CA GLY A 764 8.69 1.53 10.90
C GLY A 764 7.99 0.81 12.05
N ILE A 765 8.45 0.97 13.30
CA ILE A 765 7.79 0.35 14.48
C ILE A 765 6.46 1.04 14.75
N SER A 766 6.40 2.34 14.51
CA SER A 766 5.15 3.13 14.51
C SER A 766 4.02 2.48 13.70
N MET A 767 4.35 1.87 12.57
CA MET A 767 3.39 1.19 11.70
C MET A 767 2.94 -0.18 12.21
N LEU A 768 3.50 -0.69 13.31
CA LEU A 768 3.05 -1.95 13.94
C LEU A 768 2.02 -1.73 15.03
N THR A 769 1.72 -0.49 15.36
CA THR A 769 0.76 -0.19 16.42
C THR A 769 -0.08 1.03 16.14
N THR A 770 0.30 1.84 15.13
CA THR A 770 -0.24 3.16 14.75
C THR A 770 -0.59 3.97 15.97
N ASP A 771 0.22 4.97 16.32
CA ASP A 771 -0.04 5.79 17.49
C ASP A 771 -0.11 5.03 18.85
N ALA A 772 0.48 3.84 18.95
CA ALA A 772 0.43 2.97 20.13
C ALA A 772 -0.98 2.45 20.53
N ILE A 773 -1.99 2.59 19.67
CA ILE A 773 -3.37 2.15 19.99
C ILE A 773 -3.64 0.70 19.67
N TYR A 774 -2.92 0.10 18.73
CA TYR A 774 -3.14 -1.28 18.25
C TYR A 774 -2.01 -2.22 18.69
N PRO A 775 -1.90 -2.61 19.97
CA PRO A 775 -0.84 -3.51 20.41
C PRO A 775 -0.97 -4.94 19.89
N GLU A 776 -2.13 -5.35 19.37
CA GLU A 776 -2.45 -6.74 19.02
C GLU A 776 -1.75 -7.20 17.74
N LEU A 777 -1.28 -6.28 16.90
CA LEU A 777 -0.45 -6.61 15.74
C LEU A 777 0.93 -7.14 16.16
N PHE A 778 1.51 -6.62 17.24
CA PHE A 778 2.73 -7.20 17.82
C PHE A 778 2.52 -8.64 18.31
N GLU A 779 1.36 -8.93 18.90
CA GLU A 779 1.01 -10.29 19.32
C GLU A 779 0.81 -11.21 18.11
N SER A 780 0.17 -10.71 17.05
CA SER A 780 0.04 -11.44 15.80
C SER A 780 1.42 -11.88 15.30
N PHE A 781 2.36 -10.94 15.14
CA PHE A 781 3.73 -11.24 14.70
C PHE A 781 4.46 -12.19 15.65
N ARG A 782 4.30 -12.03 16.97
CA ARG A 782 4.89 -12.94 17.97
C ARG A 782 4.38 -14.37 17.83
N LYS A 783 3.11 -14.58 17.44
CA LYS A 783 2.52 -15.92 17.29
C LYS A 783 2.78 -16.53 15.91
N THR A 784 2.84 -15.72 14.85
CA THR A 784 2.87 -16.22 13.47
C THR A 784 4.26 -16.28 12.85
N VAL A 785 5.13 -15.32 13.18
CA VAL A 785 6.52 -15.22 12.68
C VAL A 785 7.51 -14.91 13.82
N PRO A 786 7.55 -15.74 14.88
CA PRO A 786 8.19 -15.40 16.17
C PRO A 786 9.68 -15.06 16.07
N GLU A 787 10.45 -15.81 15.28
CA GLU A 787 11.90 -15.65 15.16
C GLU A 787 12.24 -14.36 14.40
N ALA A 788 11.59 -14.14 13.27
CA ALA A 788 11.79 -12.98 12.42
C ALA A 788 11.34 -11.68 13.12
N HIS A 789 10.21 -11.73 13.85
CA HIS A 789 9.78 -10.63 14.72
C HIS A 789 10.82 -10.30 15.77
N ARG A 790 11.36 -11.32 16.46
CA ARG A 790 12.35 -11.12 17.52
C ARG A 790 13.65 -10.52 16.98
N ASP A 791 14.16 -11.02 15.85
CA ASP A 791 15.36 -10.48 15.21
C ASP A 791 15.18 -9.00 14.85
N MET A 792 14.06 -8.66 14.22
CA MET A 792 13.72 -7.27 13.86
C MET A 792 13.68 -6.35 15.09
N MET A 793 12.94 -6.73 16.14
CA MET A 793 12.83 -5.93 17.36
C MET A 793 14.17 -5.75 18.08
N ASN A 794 15.03 -6.78 18.08
CA ASN A 794 16.37 -6.70 18.65
C ASN A 794 17.27 -5.71 17.90
N ARG A 795 17.21 -5.70 16.57
CA ARG A 795 17.95 -4.73 15.73
C ARG A 795 17.50 -3.31 16.00
N TYR A 796 16.19 -3.07 16.03
CA TYR A 796 15.63 -1.76 16.39
C TYR A 796 16.05 -1.32 17.79
N ARG A 797 15.99 -2.22 18.79
CA ARG A 797 16.42 -1.91 20.16
C ARG A 797 17.90 -1.50 20.22
N LYS A 798 18.78 -2.25 19.54
CA LYS A 798 20.21 -1.92 19.44
C LYS A 798 20.41 -0.55 18.77
N ALA A 799 19.75 -0.32 17.64
CA ALA A 799 19.91 0.89 16.85
C ALA A 799 19.43 2.14 17.61
N LEU A 800 18.24 2.10 18.23
CA LEU A 800 17.69 3.21 19.01
C LEU A 800 18.53 3.51 20.26
N ARG A 801 19.05 2.49 20.95
CA ARG A 801 20.02 2.67 22.06
C ARG A 801 21.30 3.35 21.62
N SER A 802 21.75 3.09 20.39
CA SER A 802 22.98 3.68 19.84
C SER A 802 22.81 5.11 19.30
N GLY A 803 21.63 5.72 19.48
CA GLY A 803 21.36 7.09 19.04
C GLY A 803 20.94 7.21 17.58
N LEU A 804 20.34 6.16 16.99
CA LEU A 804 19.69 6.26 15.68
C LEU A 804 18.67 7.41 15.70
N ASN A 805 18.88 8.42 14.84
CA ASN A 805 17.93 9.50 14.63
C ASN A 805 16.74 8.97 13.81
N SER A 806 15.62 8.72 14.48
CA SER A 806 14.36 8.41 13.83
C SER A 806 13.77 9.65 13.15
N ARG A 807 12.98 9.45 12.09
CA ARG A 807 12.28 10.57 11.42
C ARG A 807 11.23 11.23 12.32
N ASN A 808 10.74 10.52 13.32
CA ASN A 808 9.86 11.02 14.38
C ASN A 808 10.43 10.59 15.76
N ASN A 809 10.10 11.31 16.83
CA ASN A 809 10.66 11.01 18.17
C ASN A 809 9.94 9.86 18.89
N VAL A 810 9.03 9.14 18.22
CA VAL A 810 8.08 8.22 18.85
C VAL A 810 8.44 6.74 18.68
N GLU A 811 9.32 6.38 17.73
CA GLU A 811 9.73 4.98 17.49
C GLU A 811 10.23 4.27 18.76
N PHE A 812 10.93 4.98 19.65
CA PHE A 812 11.43 4.39 20.91
C PHE A 812 10.28 4.07 21.87
N SER A 813 9.26 4.91 21.91
CA SER A 813 8.06 4.69 22.72
C SER A 813 7.24 3.50 22.21
N TYR A 814 7.11 3.36 20.89
CA TYR A 814 6.38 2.23 20.29
C TYR A 814 7.11 0.90 20.44
N LEU A 815 8.44 0.90 20.43
CA LEU A 815 9.21 -0.29 20.80
C LEU A 815 8.92 -0.72 22.25
N LEU A 816 8.74 0.24 23.17
CA LEU A 816 8.43 -0.06 24.56
C LEU A 816 7.04 -0.71 24.73
N VAL A 817 6.07 -0.40 23.87
CA VAL A 817 4.76 -1.09 23.80
C VAL A 817 4.96 -2.58 23.50
N ASN A 818 5.75 -2.91 22.47
CA ASN A 818 6.11 -4.29 22.16
C ASN A 818 6.83 -4.96 23.33
N ASP A 819 7.86 -4.29 23.88
CA ASP A 819 8.72 -4.83 24.92
C ASP A 819 7.95 -5.10 26.21
N ALA A 820 6.99 -4.26 26.57
CA ALA A 820 6.13 -4.41 27.75
C ALA A 820 5.20 -5.63 27.66
N LEU A 821 4.83 -6.05 26.45
CA LEU A 821 4.00 -7.23 26.20
C LEU A 821 4.82 -8.51 25.97
N ASP A 822 6.11 -8.41 25.65
CA ASP A 822 7.00 -9.56 25.47
C ASP A 822 7.60 -10.05 26.80
N GLU A 823 7.06 -11.14 27.34
CA GLU A 823 7.48 -11.73 28.62
C GLU A 823 8.95 -12.17 28.65
N ARG A 824 9.60 -12.34 27.49
CA ARG A 824 11.01 -12.74 27.39
C ARG A 824 11.96 -11.58 27.68
N ILE A 825 11.49 -10.33 27.59
CA ILE A 825 12.29 -9.14 27.89
C ILE A 825 12.23 -8.86 29.40
N PRO A 826 13.35 -8.83 30.13
CA PRO A 826 13.36 -8.60 31.57
C PRO A 826 12.81 -7.21 31.94
N VAL A 827 11.97 -7.15 32.98
CA VAL A 827 11.39 -5.89 33.48
C VAL A 827 12.46 -4.81 33.78
N PRO A 828 13.61 -5.12 34.43
CA PRO A 828 14.65 -4.12 34.66
C PRO A 828 15.21 -3.49 33.38
N GLU A 829 15.26 -4.25 32.28
CA GLU A 829 15.71 -3.74 30.99
C GLU A 829 14.73 -2.74 30.38
N ILE A 830 13.42 -3.01 30.52
CA ILE A 830 12.35 -2.13 30.04
C ILE A 830 12.38 -0.82 30.82
N LEU A 831 12.50 -0.88 32.16
CA LEU A 831 12.61 0.31 33.01
C LEU A 831 13.82 1.17 32.66
N LYS A 832 14.97 0.54 32.37
CA LYS A 832 16.17 1.25 31.88
C LYS A 832 15.92 1.94 30.54
N ASN A 833 15.20 1.30 29.62
CA ASN A 833 14.87 1.87 28.32
C ASN A 833 13.88 3.05 28.42
N ILE A 834 12.90 2.98 29.34
CA ILE A 834 12.00 4.10 29.63
C ILE A 834 12.82 5.30 30.11
N ALA A 835 13.68 5.11 31.11
CA ALA A 835 14.53 6.18 31.64
C ALA A 835 15.45 6.78 30.56
N LEU A 836 16.01 5.94 29.68
CA LEU A 836 16.83 6.41 28.55
C LEU A 836 15.99 7.20 27.54
N ALA A 837 14.78 6.75 27.22
CA ALA A 837 13.88 7.46 26.31
C ALA A 837 13.49 8.83 26.88
N GLU A 838 13.18 8.91 28.18
CA GLU A 838 12.90 10.17 28.88
C GLU A 838 14.12 11.10 28.88
N GLN A 839 15.31 10.59 29.28
CA GLN A 839 16.55 11.35 29.30
C GLN A 839 16.92 11.92 27.92
N THR A 840 16.58 11.22 26.85
CA THR A 840 16.89 11.63 25.47
C THR A 840 15.76 12.37 24.78
N GLY A 841 14.64 12.66 25.47
CA GLY A 841 13.49 13.35 24.87
C GLY A 841 12.77 12.55 23.78
N ARG A 842 12.92 11.22 23.78
CA ARG A 842 12.33 10.27 22.81
C ARG A 842 11.19 9.42 23.41
N PHE A 843 10.73 9.80 24.60
CA PHE A 843 9.54 9.23 25.21
C PHE A 843 8.33 10.10 24.86
N LEU A 844 7.25 9.49 24.40
CA LEU A 844 6.00 10.15 24.07
C LEU A 844 5.33 10.59 25.38
N GLN A 845 5.34 11.90 25.65
CA GLN A 845 4.71 12.51 26.83
C GLN A 845 3.36 13.15 26.51
N ASP A 846 3.24 13.71 25.30
CA ASP A 846 2.01 14.28 24.76
C ASP A 846 1.75 13.60 23.40
N TRP A 847 0.50 13.24 23.07
CA TRP A 847 0.21 12.61 21.77
C TRP A 847 0.48 13.60 20.64
N HIS A 848 1.34 13.23 19.70
CA HIS A 848 1.72 14.10 18.60
C HIS A 848 1.92 13.37 17.28
N ASP A 849 1.31 13.96 16.25
CA ASP A 849 1.84 14.12 14.89
C ASP A 849 1.01 15.21 14.16
N ILE A 850 -0.22 15.46 14.65
CA ILE A 850 -1.07 16.61 14.31
C ILE A 850 -1.55 17.24 15.63
N HIS A 851 -1.26 18.51 15.90
CA HIS A 851 -1.66 19.24 17.12
C HIS A 851 -3.15 19.60 17.09
N ARG A 852 -3.96 18.56 17.22
CA ARG A 852 -5.42 18.62 17.24
C ARG A 852 -5.89 18.68 18.67
N PHE A 853 -7.01 19.34 18.91
CA PHE A 853 -7.57 19.32 20.25
C PHE A 853 -8.03 17.90 20.60
N GLU A 854 -8.59 17.15 19.64
CA GLU A 854 -9.04 15.76 19.83
C GLU A 854 -7.91 14.77 20.17
N ASN A 855 -6.64 15.19 20.04
CA ASN A 855 -5.45 14.37 20.27
C ASN A 855 -4.75 14.66 21.60
N ALA A 856 -5.31 15.46 22.51
CA ALA A 856 -4.65 15.59 23.81
C ALA A 856 -4.58 14.22 24.51
N LEU A 857 -3.47 13.94 25.21
CA LEU A 857 -3.42 12.85 26.17
C LEU A 857 -3.05 13.39 27.54
N PRO A 858 -3.45 12.68 28.60
CA PRO A 858 -2.83 12.85 29.90
C PRO A 858 -1.32 12.59 29.80
N LYS A 859 -0.50 13.51 30.35
CA LYS A 859 0.98 13.48 30.34
C LYS A 859 1.65 12.13 30.62
N ASN A 860 1.06 11.28 31.45
CA ASN A 860 1.61 9.98 31.85
C ASN A 860 0.87 8.78 31.24
N TYR A 861 -0.04 8.98 30.28
CA TYR A 861 -0.92 7.93 29.77
C TYR A 861 -0.14 6.70 29.27
N LEU A 862 0.81 6.89 28.34
CA LEU A 862 1.58 5.79 27.79
C LEU A 862 2.46 5.10 28.85
N LYS A 863 3.03 5.87 29.78
CA LYS A 863 3.83 5.34 30.89
C LYS A 863 2.98 4.47 31.82
N ALA A 864 1.77 4.93 32.14
CA ALA A 864 0.79 4.20 32.94
C ALA A 864 0.34 2.91 32.23
N GLN A 865 0.11 2.97 30.92
CA GLN A 865 -0.25 1.81 30.11
C GLN A 865 0.86 0.75 30.06
N ILE A 866 2.12 1.18 29.84
CA ILE A 866 3.29 0.28 29.91
C ILE A 866 3.39 -0.35 31.31
N ALA A 867 3.23 0.44 32.38
CA ALA A 867 3.25 -0.06 33.75
C ALA A 867 2.15 -1.11 33.99
N ALA A 868 0.94 -0.89 33.47
CA ALA A 868 -0.17 -1.83 33.60
C ALA A 868 0.13 -3.17 32.91
N TRP A 869 0.75 -3.15 31.73
CA TRP A 869 1.22 -4.38 31.08
C TRP A 869 2.40 -5.03 31.80
N LEU A 870 3.28 -4.29 32.48
CA LEU A 870 4.30 -4.91 33.32
C LEU A 870 3.69 -5.58 34.56
N GLU A 871 2.65 -4.99 35.17
CA GLU A 871 1.90 -5.62 36.26
C GLU A 871 1.18 -6.90 35.80
N ILE A 872 0.59 -6.89 34.60
CA ILE A 872 -0.17 -8.04 34.05
C ILE A 872 0.66 -9.31 34.00
N ARG A 873 1.99 -9.22 33.84
CA ARG A 873 2.90 -10.38 33.72
C ARG A 873 2.93 -11.26 34.98
N LYS A 874 2.56 -10.68 36.12
CA LYS A 874 2.49 -11.38 37.41
C LYS A 874 1.10 -11.93 37.70
N GLN A 875 0.11 -11.60 36.86
CA GLN A 875 -1.29 -11.99 37.03
C GLN A 875 -1.57 -13.28 36.26
N SER A 876 -2.55 -14.08 36.71
CA SER A 876 -2.94 -15.29 35.97
C SER A 876 -4.08 -15.06 34.99
N LEU A 877 -4.71 -13.87 35.01
CA LEU A 877 -5.87 -13.52 34.20
C LEU A 877 -5.81 -12.05 33.75
N TRP A 878 -6.32 -11.77 32.55
CA TRP A 878 -6.64 -10.43 32.04
C TRP A 878 -7.97 -10.45 31.28
N LEU A 879 -8.54 -9.28 31.02
CA LEU A 879 -9.76 -9.16 30.21
C LEU A 879 -9.38 -9.01 28.74
N GLU A 880 -10.19 -9.56 27.84
CA GLU A 880 -9.97 -9.49 26.39
C GLU A 880 -11.13 -8.84 25.64
N ASN A 881 -12.36 -9.24 25.96
CA ASN A 881 -13.58 -8.74 25.33
C ASN A 881 -14.78 -8.99 26.24
N TRP A 882 -15.85 -8.20 26.12
CA TRP A 882 -17.11 -8.44 26.81
C TRP A 882 -18.31 -7.85 26.07
N ILE A 883 -19.45 -8.53 26.17
CA ILE A 883 -20.68 -8.22 25.44
C ILE A 883 -21.86 -8.24 26.41
N GLY A 884 -22.75 -7.27 26.28
CA GLY A 884 -23.99 -7.16 27.08
C GLY A 884 -23.75 -6.87 28.57
N LEU A 885 -22.54 -6.46 28.93
CA LEU A 885 -22.17 -6.08 30.29
C LEU A 885 -21.19 -4.91 30.31
N CYS A 886 -21.13 -4.20 31.42
CA CYS A 886 -20.11 -3.19 31.71
C CYS A 886 -19.24 -3.65 32.89
N VAL A 887 -17.92 -3.65 32.70
CA VAL A 887 -16.95 -3.93 33.77
C VAL A 887 -16.75 -2.68 34.61
N GLU A 888 -17.38 -2.60 35.77
CA GLU A 888 -17.33 -1.41 36.62
C GLU A 888 -15.99 -1.23 37.33
N ASP A 889 -15.40 -2.34 37.77
CA ASP A 889 -14.09 -2.40 38.44
C ASP A 889 -13.49 -3.80 38.29
N ALA A 890 -12.19 -3.92 38.10
CA ALA A 890 -11.51 -5.20 37.97
C ALA A 890 -10.14 -5.19 38.69
N VAL A 891 -10.02 -5.99 39.75
CA VAL A 891 -8.88 -5.97 40.68
C VAL A 891 -8.22 -7.34 40.76
N TRP A 892 -6.88 -7.35 40.71
CA TRP A 892 -6.07 -8.52 41.02
C TRP A 892 -5.52 -8.45 42.44
N ARG A 893 -5.91 -9.42 43.28
CA ARG A 893 -5.42 -9.58 44.65
C ARG A 893 -4.23 -10.52 44.66
N THR A 894 -3.02 -9.97 44.84
CA THR A 894 -1.78 -10.70 44.56
C THR A 894 -1.54 -11.81 45.58
N LYS A 895 -1.79 -11.53 46.87
CA LYS A 895 -1.61 -12.51 47.95
C LYS A 895 -2.58 -13.69 47.82
N GLU A 896 -3.81 -13.41 47.39
CA GLU A 896 -4.87 -14.39 47.22
C GLU A 896 -4.80 -15.12 45.86
N LYS A 897 -3.99 -14.64 44.91
CA LYS A 897 -3.97 -15.08 43.50
C LYS A 897 -5.38 -15.09 42.89
N ARG A 898 -6.11 -14.01 43.13
CA ARG A 898 -7.54 -13.92 42.87
C ARG A 898 -7.86 -12.72 41.99
N ALA A 899 -8.69 -12.92 40.99
CA ALA A 899 -9.33 -11.84 40.23
C ALA A 899 -10.72 -11.54 40.82
N VAL A 900 -11.04 -10.26 41.00
CA VAL A 900 -12.34 -9.77 41.47
C VAL A 900 -12.86 -8.74 40.47
N ILE A 901 -13.97 -9.05 39.81
CA ILE A 901 -14.50 -8.26 38.69
C ILE A 901 -15.95 -7.88 39.01
N ARG A 902 -16.22 -6.58 39.15
CA ARG A 902 -17.56 -6.03 39.34
C ARG A 902 -18.21 -5.74 38.00
N ILE A 903 -19.43 -6.23 37.84
CA ILE A 903 -20.14 -6.26 36.57
C ILE A 903 -21.52 -5.63 36.72
N ALA A 904 -21.83 -4.66 35.86
CA ALA A 904 -23.18 -4.20 35.60
C ALA A 904 -23.74 -4.89 34.35
N ALA A 905 -24.99 -5.33 34.41
CA ALA A 905 -25.70 -5.87 33.27
C ALA A 905 -26.21 -4.74 32.37
N THR A 906 -25.93 -4.80 31.07
CA THR A 906 -26.47 -3.87 30.08
C THR A 906 -27.40 -4.56 29.08
N ASP A 907 -27.32 -5.89 28.98
CA ASP A 907 -28.21 -6.72 28.18
C ASP A 907 -28.47 -8.09 28.86
N VAL A 908 -29.40 -8.87 28.31
CA VAL A 908 -29.77 -10.22 28.72
C VAL A 908 -28.63 -11.20 28.46
N ARG A 909 -27.96 -11.09 27.30
CA ARG A 909 -26.83 -11.96 26.93
C ARG A 909 -25.52 -11.33 27.39
N GLN A 910 -24.95 -11.87 28.47
CA GLN A 910 -23.69 -11.37 29.05
C GLN A 910 -22.57 -12.35 28.81
N ILE A 911 -21.53 -11.92 28.10
CA ILE A 911 -20.34 -12.71 27.80
C ILE A 911 -19.10 -11.94 28.27
N LEU A 912 -18.22 -12.61 29.02
CA LEU A 912 -16.92 -12.07 29.42
C LEU A 912 -15.82 -13.02 28.94
N CYS A 913 -14.95 -12.52 28.06
CA CYS A 913 -13.78 -13.23 27.57
C CYS A 913 -12.54 -12.76 28.33
N CYS A 914 -11.79 -13.72 28.86
CA CYS A 914 -10.56 -13.50 29.58
C CYS A 914 -9.44 -14.35 28.99
N GLY A 915 -8.25 -13.77 28.88
CA GLY A 915 -7.04 -14.55 28.65
C GLY A 915 -6.45 -15.00 29.97
N ILE A 916 -5.85 -16.19 29.98
CA ILE A 916 -5.29 -16.82 31.18
C ILE A 916 -3.88 -17.35 30.94
N ARG A 917 -3.06 -17.34 32.00
CA ARG A 917 -1.77 -18.05 32.06
C ARG A 917 -1.86 -19.40 32.77
N ARG A 918 -2.91 -19.60 33.57
CA ARG A 918 -3.11 -20.77 34.41
C ARG A 918 -4.59 -21.09 34.46
N THR A 919 -4.94 -22.37 34.55
CA THR A 919 -6.33 -22.80 34.79
C THR A 919 -6.80 -22.34 36.18
N PRO A 920 -8.01 -21.76 36.30
CA PRO A 920 -8.56 -21.40 37.61
C PRO A 920 -8.90 -22.65 38.44
N LYS A 921 -8.74 -22.55 39.76
CA LYS A 921 -9.15 -23.59 40.74
C LYS A 921 -10.64 -23.53 41.04
N ALA A 922 -11.18 -22.32 41.16
CA ALA A 922 -12.57 -22.08 41.48
C ALA A 922 -13.02 -20.72 40.92
N PHE A 923 -14.32 -20.55 40.75
CA PHE A 923 -14.93 -19.26 40.47
C PHE A 923 -16.30 -19.16 41.15
N SER A 924 -16.73 -17.95 41.45
CA SER A 924 -18.05 -17.66 42.01
C SER A 924 -18.59 -16.35 41.45
N PHE A 925 -19.91 -16.23 41.36
CA PHE A 925 -20.58 -15.01 40.90
C PHE A 925 -21.75 -14.68 41.81
N THR A 926 -21.82 -13.43 42.29
CA THR A 926 -22.92 -13.01 43.18
C THR A 926 -24.21 -12.67 42.42
N GLY A 927 -24.17 -12.60 41.09
CA GLY A 927 -25.36 -12.40 40.27
C GLY A 927 -26.18 -13.69 40.11
N LYS A 928 -27.15 -13.70 39.19
CA LYS A 928 -28.13 -14.80 39.09
C LYS A 928 -27.51 -16.12 38.63
N ARG A 929 -26.59 -16.07 37.66
CA ARG A 929 -25.95 -17.27 37.08
C ARG A 929 -24.59 -16.95 36.48
N VAL A 930 -23.68 -17.92 36.57
CA VAL A 930 -22.40 -17.96 35.85
C VAL A 930 -22.17 -19.37 35.30
N SER A 931 -21.60 -19.46 34.10
CA SER A 931 -21.11 -20.72 33.52
C SER A 931 -19.94 -20.45 32.59
N ILE A 932 -19.04 -21.43 32.45
CA ILE A 932 -17.97 -21.39 31.45
C ILE A 932 -18.52 -21.97 30.15
N VAL A 933 -18.39 -21.24 29.05
CA VAL A 933 -18.86 -21.67 27.71
C VAL A 933 -17.71 -22.02 26.77
N GLU A 934 -16.49 -21.55 27.06
CA GLU A 934 -15.27 -21.93 26.37
C GLU A 934 -14.11 -21.92 27.38
N GLN A 935 -13.28 -22.95 27.33
CA GLN A 935 -12.06 -23.03 28.13
C GLN A 935 -10.97 -23.75 27.35
N ASN A 936 -9.82 -23.10 27.23
CA ASN A 936 -8.59 -23.69 26.70
C ASN A 936 -7.39 -23.18 27.53
N PRO A 937 -6.15 -23.67 27.29
CA PRO A 937 -4.99 -23.28 28.10
C PRO A 937 -4.68 -21.77 28.14
N GLU A 938 -5.13 -20.99 27.15
CA GLU A 938 -4.86 -19.55 27.04
C GLU A 938 -6.11 -18.68 27.28
N LYS A 939 -7.32 -19.25 27.29
CA LYS A 939 -8.58 -18.50 27.25
C LYS A 939 -9.67 -19.10 28.12
N LEU A 940 -10.49 -18.23 28.69
CA LEU A 940 -11.65 -18.54 29.50
C LEU A 940 -12.82 -17.61 29.13
N VAL A 941 -13.96 -18.18 28.76
CA VAL A 941 -15.17 -17.41 28.41
C VAL A 941 -16.30 -17.75 29.37
N PHE A 942 -16.80 -16.73 30.05
CA PHE A 942 -17.94 -16.83 30.95
C PHE A 942 -19.21 -16.35 30.26
N SER A 943 -20.30 -17.09 30.46
CA SER A 943 -21.67 -16.58 30.28
C SER A 943 -22.24 -16.24 31.65
N LEU A 944 -22.71 -15.00 31.78
CA LEU A 944 -23.19 -14.40 33.02
C LEU A 944 -24.68 -14.03 32.91
N ASN A 945 -25.33 -13.80 34.05
CA ASN A 945 -26.70 -13.29 34.08
C ASN A 945 -26.92 -12.35 35.27
N GLY A 946 -27.24 -11.10 34.97
CA GLY A 946 -27.50 -10.04 35.94
C GLY A 946 -26.22 -9.38 36.48
N PRO A 947 -26.34 -8.23 37.17
CA PRO A 947 -25.20 -7.56 37.79
C PRO A 947 -24.65 -8.38 38.97
N GLY A 948 -23.36 -8.23 39.25
CA GLY A 948 -22.72 -8.95 40.36
C GLY A 948 -21.20 -8.84 40.38
N ILE A 949 -20.58 -9.60 41.28
CA ILE A 949 -19.12 -9.70 41.42
C ILE A 949 -18.70 -11.11 41.03
N LEU A 950 -17.87 -11.21 39.99
CA LEU A 950 -17.20 -12.43 39.58
C LEU A 950 -15.85 -12.55 40.29
N THR A 951 -15.67 -13.64 41.02
CA THR A 951 -14.40 -13.99 41.68
C THR A 951 -13.81 -15.21 41.00
N VAL A 952 -12.52 -15.18 40.68
CA VAL A 952 -11.79 -16.30 40.06
C VAL A 952 -10.49 -16.55 40.82
N ASP A 953 -10.32 -17.76 41.35
CA ASP A 953 -9.18 -18.18 42.18
C ASP A 953 -8.18 -19.04 41.38
N PHE A 954 -6.87 -18.80 41.51
CA PHE A 954 -5.78 -19.50 40.79
C PHE A 954 -4.77 -20.25 41.67
#